data_AF-A0A4R4Y879-F1
#
_entry.id   AF-A0A4R4Y879-F1
#
_cell.length_a   1.000
_cell.length_b   1.000
_cell.length_c   1.000
_cell.angle_alpha   90.00
_cell.angle_beta   90.00
_cell.angle_gamma   90.00
#
_symmetry.space_group_name_H-M   'P 1'
#
loop_
_entity.id
_entity.type
_entity.pdbx_description
1 polymer ?
#
loop_
_entity_poly.entity_id
_entity_poly.type
_entity_poly.pdbx_seq_one_letter_code
_entity_poly.pdbx_strand_id
1 'polypeptide(L)'
;MPRSAAQVTAAEISRLAGVTRATVSNWRRRHADFPAPTGGTETSPAYDLDAVRSWLAARNQLPAASPVGELRIVLRADAGGGEPLALRLLPLVPPIVRLGDQAVKALAEMPDADLPGALAGSVGEQVSGVPGVGEQAVKSFPPVVLRALLRCMAEGGAAATLDVLAEQLADDTAAGAYSTPQPLADLMAALLLRTPSRVLDPACGAGGLLSAAARRGAKRLFGQDVLGTQAALASIRAALPDVEATIKVGDSLRGDAFPGSKADAVLCNPPYGQRDWGHDDLSYDPRWEYGLPPKTESELAWVQHCLAHLASDGRAVVLMPPGAAERAGGRRIRSELIRRGALRGVVALPPGVAPPLHIGLHLWLLAAPDGSRSEPQPVLFLDAAGFAGASDSGATSSRRSRAASSRDLDWSAMSAQIVGLWRAFDDDPERFESVSGVARSQSIVDLLDQTVDITPARHVRAASAPVDPSQQEALGRELRAQLQQAGSTLVSLSSGQEWPPAGAEPLTWRTATVADLLRGGAVVLHRAAVSRVTGVDEAQEQNAAPLLTLSDVWGDVSASGSLREKPLAEHVRIECGDVIMPETLNGMKAVPARVADHDDAGCLLGPHLLLLRPDPERLDSWFLAGFLAAEDNIHSATTGASIIRLDVKRLRVPLMPLEQQQDYGRAFQHLHAIRKSARLATQLADETARQLAVGLTGGALLPPTGPPG
;
A
#
# COMPACT_ATOMS: atom_id res chain seq x y z
N MET A 1 -26.37 -32.32 -26.32
CA MET A 1 -25.16 -31.48 -26.54
C MET A 1 -24.47 -31.35 -25.19
N PRO A 2 -23.26 -31.86 -24.97
CA PRO A 2 -22.56 -31.63 -23.70
C PRO A 2 -22.22 -30.14 -23.59
N ARG A 3 -22.47 -29.54 -22.42
CA ARG A 3 -22.12 -28.15 -22.10
C ARG A 3 -20.63 -27.93 -22.38
N SER A 4 -20.29 -26.87 -23.12
CA SER A 4 -18.91 -26.41 -23.22
C SER A 4 -18.40 -26.12 -21.81
N ALA A 5 -17.43 -26.87 -21.32
CA ALA A 5 -16.85 -26.63 -20.02
C ALA A 5 -16.15 -25.27 -20.00
N ALA A 6 -16.43 -24.45 -18.99
CA ALA A 6 -15.80 -23.14 -18.86
C ALA A 6 -14.28 -23.33 -18.69
N GLN A 7 -13.49 -22.65 -19.52
CA GLN A 7 -12.03 -22.73 -19.47
C GLN A 7 -11.45 -21.53 -18.71
N VAL A 8 -10.39 -21.76 -17.93
CA VAL A 8 -9.65 -20.72 -17.19
C VAL A 8 -8.15 -20.79 -17.41
N THR A 9 -7.51 -19.63 -17.45
CA THR A 9 -6.05 -19.47 -17.58
C THR A 9 -5.36 -19.50 -16.22
N ALA A 10 -4.04 -19.73 -16.19
CA ALA A 10 -3.26 -19.67 -14.95
C ALA A 10 -3.38 -18.31 -14.21
N ALA A 11 -3.62 -17.22 -14.95
CA ALA A 11 -3.91 -15.90 -14.38
C ALA A 11 -5.24 -15.89 -13.61
N GLU A 12 -6.26 -16.53 -14.14
CA GLU A 12 -7.58 -16.63 -13.52
C GLU A 12 -7.58 -17.58 -12.34
N ILE A 13 -6.85 -18.70 -12.43
CA ILE A 13 -6.63 -19.62 -11.30
C ILE A 13 -5.96 -18.86 -10.13
N SER A 14 -5.02 -17.96 -10.43
CA SER A 14 -4.36 -17.17 -9.39
C SER A 14 -5.33 -16.22 -8.68
N ARG A 15 -6.24 -15.60 -9.44
CA ARG A 15 -7.31 -14.75 -8.89
C ARG A 15 -8.35 -15.55 -8.12
N LEU A 16 -8.73 -16.74 -8.61
CA LEU A 16 -9.67 -17.66 -7.96
C LEU A 16 -9.17 -18.10 -6.59
N ALA A 17 -7.89 -18.43 -6.47
CA ALA A 17 -7.28 -18.89 -5.22
C ALA A 17 -6.74 -17.74 -4.35
N GLY A 18 -6.83 -16.48 -4.79
CA GLY A 18 -6.28 -15.33 -4.05
C GLY A 18 -4.75 -15.34 -3.94
N VAL A 19 -4.05 -15.96 -4.90
CA VAL A 19 -2.59 -16.13 -4.92
C VAL A 19 -1.96 -15.46 -6.14
N THR A 20 -0.63 -15.41 -6.20
CA THR A 20 0.08 -14.89 -7.37
C THR A 20 0.10 -15.89 -8.54
N ARG A 21 0.28 -15.39 -9.77
CA ARG A 21 0.47 -16.25 -10.97
C ARG A 21 1.65 -17.21 -10.84
N ALA A 22 2.71 -16.80 -10.12
CA ALA A 22 3.87 -17.63 -9.85
C ALA A 22 3.52 -18.85 -8.97
N THR A 23 2.59 -18.69 -8.03
CA THR A 23 2.08 -19.78 -7.18
C THR A 23 1.39 -20.86 -8.02
N VAL A 24 0.54 -20.46 -8.98
CA VAL A 24 -0.13 -21.39 -9.90
C VAL A 24 0.86 -22.11 -10.81
N SER A 25 1.88 -21.41 -11.31
CA SER A 25 2.97 -22.03 -12.08
C SER A 25 3.74 -23.07 -11.25
N ASN A 26 3.93 -22.80 -9.96
CA ASN A 26 4.55 -23.74 -9.03
C ASN A 26 3.66 -24.98 -8.79
N TRP A 27 2.34 -24.81 -8.68
CA TRP A 27 1.41 -25.93 -8.52
C TRP A 27 1.44 -26.88 -9.72
N ARG A 28 1.38 -26.32 -10.94
CA ARG A 28 1.54 -27.09 -12.18
C ARG A 28 2.79 -27.96 -12.22
N ARG A 29 3.88 -27.50 -11.60
CA ARG A 29 5.18 -28.18 -11.61
C ARG A 29 5.32 -29.22 -10.51
N ARG A 30 4.75 -28.95 -9.32
CA ARG A 30 4.96 -29.75 -8.11
C ARG A 30 3.85 -30.75 -7.82
N HIS A 31 2.67 -30.55 -8.41
CA HIS A 31 1.52 -31.42 -8.19
C HIS A 31 1.19 -32.12 -9.51
N ALA A 32 1.58 -33.39 -9.61
CA ALA A 32 1.32 -34.23 -10.78
C ALA A 32 -0.18 -34.46 -11.03
N ASP A 33 -1.01 -34.24 -10.00
CA ASP A 33 -2.46 -34.31 -10.05
C ASP A 33 -3.13 -32.95 -10.31
N PHE A 34 -2.35 -31.88 -10.56
CA PHE A 34 -2.89 -30.60 -11.02
C PHE A 34 -3.59 -30.80 -12.38
N PRO A 35 -4.76 -30.19 -12.62
CA PRO A 35 -5.53 -30.41 -13.84
C PRO A 35 -4.69 -30.21 -15.11
N ALA A 36 -4.79 -31.18 -16.02
CA ALA A 36 -4.16 -31.07 -17.33
C ALA A 36 -4.81 -29.93 -18.14
N PRO A 37 -4.04 -29.20 -18.96
CA PRO A 37 -4.60 -28.17 -19.82
C PRO A 37 -5.57 -28.79 -20.82
N THR A 38 -6.75 -28.19 -20.94
CA THR A 38 -7.82 -28.59 -21.88
C THR A 38 -7.89 -27.68 -23.11
N GLY A 39 -7.04 -26.64 -23.18
CA GLY A 39 -6.90 -25.73 -24.33
C GLY A 39 -5.78 -24.70 -24.14
N GLY A 40 -5.78 -23.64 -24.97
CA GLY A 40 -4.85 -22.51 -24.89
C GLY A 40 -3.55 -22.65 -25.69
N THR A 41 -2.61 -21.73 -25.47
CA THR A 41 -1.27 -21.70 -26.11
C THR A 41 -0.20 -22.20 -25.14
N GLU A 42 1.00 -22.57 -25.62
CA GLU A 42 2.11 -22.98 -24.74
C GLU A 42 2.46 -21.93 -23.68
N THR A 43 2.32 -20.64 -24.04
CA THR A 43 2.54 -19.50 -23.14
C THR A 43 1.37 -19.19 -22.22
N SER A 44 0.14 -19.58 -22.59
CA SER A 44 -1.08 -19.35 -21.80
C SER A 44 -2.04 -20.53 -21.93
N PRO A 45 -1.77 -21.64 -21.22
CA PRO A 45 -2.65 -22.81 -21.23
C PRO A 45 -3.96 -22.52 -20.50
N ALA A 46 -5.03 -23.11 -21.03
CA ALA A 46 -6.37 -23.06 -20.49
C ALA A 46 -6.74 -24.41 -19.84
N TYR A 47 -7.48 -24.35 -18.75
CA TYR A 47 -7.81 -25.49 -17.89
C TYR A 47 -9.32 -25.58 -17.71
N ASP A 48 -9.83 -26.78 -17.49
CA ASP A 48 -11.21 -26.99 -17.10
C ASP A 48 -11.50 -26.40 -15.72
N LEU A 49 -12.48 -25.49 -15.64
CA LEU A 49 -12.81 -24.76 -14.41
C LEU A 49 -13.25 -25.69 -13.27
N ASP A 50 -14.05 -26.72 -13.56
CA ASP A 50 -14.60 -27.61 -12.55
C ASP A 50 -13.52 -28.54 -11.98
N ALA A 51 -12.59 -29.01 -12.83
CA ALA A 51 -11.42 -29.76 -12.41
C ALA A 51 -10.49 -28.90 -11.52
N VAL A 52 -10.25 -27.63 -11.89
CA VAL A 52 -9.42 -26.71 -11.08
C VAL A 52 -10.09 -26.38 -9.74
N ARG A 53 -11.39 -26.11 -9.73
CA ARG A 53 -12.13 -25.86 -8.49
C ARG A 53 -12.10 -27.08 -7.56
N SER A 54 -12.33 -28.28 -8.09
CA SER A 54 -12.26 -29.52 -7.30
C SER A 54 -10.87 -29.73 -6.71
N TRP A 55 -9.82 -29.46 -7.50
CA TRP A 55 -8.44 -29.58 -7.06
C TRP A 55 -8.07 -28.57 -5.95
N LEU A 56 -8.51 -27.32 -6.08
CA LEU A 56 -8.29 -26.27 -5.08
C LEU A 56 -9.12 -26.50 -3.81
N ALA A 57 -10.37 -26.96 -3.94
CA ALA A 57 -11.27 -27.28 -2.84
C ALA A 57 -10.71 -28.40 -1.96
N ALA A 58 -10.22 -29.49 -2.57
CA ALA A 58 -9.61 -30.62 -1.87
C ALA A 58 -8.38 -30.23 -1.02
N ARG A 59 -7.82 -29.04 -1.24
CA ARG A 59 -6.61 -28.53 -0.60
C ARG A 59 -6.85 -27.33 0.32
N ASN A 60 -8.12 -26.95 0.55
CA ASN A 60 -8.50 -25.73 1.28
C ASN A 60 -7.81 -24.48 0.72
N GLN A 61 -7.57 -24.43 -0.60
CA GLN A 61 -6.92 -23.31 -1.29
C GLN A 61 -7.91 -22.43 -2.06
N LEU A 62 -9.20 -22.81 -2.07
CA LEU A 62 -10.25 -21.85 -2.36
C LEU A 62 -10.44 -21.00 -1.10
N PRO A 63 -10.40 -19.65 -1.20
CA PRO A 63 -10.99 -18.80 -0.18
C PRO A 63 -12.42 -19.30 0.11
N ALA A 64 -12.90 -19.18 1.34
CA ALA A 64 -14.32 -19.42 1.64
C ALA A 64 -15.15 -18.70 0.57
N ALA A 65 -16.07 -19.40 -0.08
CA ALA A 65 -16.83 -18.86 -1.20
C ALA A 65 -17.65 -17.66 -0.71
N SER A 66 -17.11 -16.45 -0.90
CA SER A 66 -17.87 -15.23 -0.64
C SER A 66 -18.83 -15.03 -1.81
N PRO A 67 -20.08 -14.61 -1.57
CA PRO A 67 -21.02 -14.34 -2.67
C PRO A 67 -20.52 -13.32 -3.69
N VAL A 68 -19.69 -12.36 -3.25
CA VAL A 68 -18.98 -11.42 -4.12
C VAL A 68 -18.04 -12.16 -5.08
N GLY A 69 -17.29 -13.14 -4.56
CA GLY A 69 -16.44 -14.02 -5.37
C GLY A 69 -17.24 -14.89 -6.34
N GLU A 70 -18.38 -15.43 -5.91
CA GLU A 70 -19.27 -16.22 -6.77
C GLU A 70 -19.79 -15.41 -7.97
N LEU A 71 -20.32 -14.21 -7.70
CA LEU A 71 -20.82 -13.31 -8.75
C LEU A 71 -19.70 -12.95 -9.75
N ARG A 72 -18.49 -12.63 -9.28
CA ARG A 72 -17.34 -12.37 -10.16
C ARG A 72 -17.05 -13.54 -11.09
N ILE A 73 -17.16 -14.78 -10.61
CA ILE A 73 -16.86 -15.96 -11.43
C ILE A 73 -17.94 -16.18 -12.48
N VAL A 74 -19.21 -16.02 -12.10
CA VAL A 74 -20.33 -16.16 -13.03
C VAL A 74 -20.27 -15.12 -14.13
N LEU A 75 -19.96 -13.86 -13.82
CA LEU A 75 -19.84 -12.80 -14.82
C LEU A 75 -18.68 -13.06 -15.79
N ARG A 76 -17.54 -13.59 -15.32
CA ARG A 76 -16.40 -13.94 -16.19
C ARG A 76 -16.65 -15.14 -17.11
N ALA A 77 -17.55 -16.03 -16.72
CA ALA A 77 -17.92 -17.19 -17.54
C ALA A 77 -18.76 -16.78 -18.77
N ASP A 78 -19.35 -15.58 -18.76
CA ASP A 78 -20.10 -15.01 -19.88
C ASP A 78 -19.18 -14.30 -20.88
N ALA A 79 -18.34 -15.07 -21.59
CA ALA A 79 -17.44 -14.57 -22.64
C ALA A 79 -18.05 -14.70 -24.06
N GLY A 80 -19.39 -14.62 -24.19
CA GLY A 80 -20.09 -14.67 -25.47
C GLY A 80 -20.06 -13.32 -26.21
N GLY A 81 -20.11 -13.33 -27.54
CA GLY A 81 -20.03 -12.12 -28.40
C GLY A 81 -21.26 -11.20 -28.41
N GLY A 82 -22.02 -11.13 -27.31
CA GLY A 82 -23.20 -10.27 -27.14
C GLY A 82 -22.97 -9.10 -26.17
N GLU A 83 -24.05 -8.42 -25.76
CA GLU A 83 -23.99 -7.39 -24.72
C GLU A 83 -23.50 -7.99 -23.38
N PRO A 84 -22.52 -7.38 -22.67
CA PRO A 84 -21.96 -7.95 -21.45
C PRO A 84 -23.03 -8.28 -20.42
N LEU A 85 -23.00 -9.49 -19.84
CA LEU A 85 -23.97 -9.90 -18.81
C LEU A 85 -24.05 -8.91 -17.65
N ALA A 86 -22.93 -8.31 -17.24
CA ALA A 86 -22.90 -7.30 -16.20
C ALA A 86 -23.81 -6.10 -16.54
N LEU A 87 -23.81 -5.64 -17.79
CA LEU A 87 -24.65 -4.52 -18.25
C LEU A 87 -26.14 -4.90 -18.22
N ARG A 88 -26.48 -6.13 -18.59
CA ARG A 88 -27.85 -6.66 -18.57
C ARG A 88 -28.42 -6.86 -17.17
N LEU A 89 -27.57 -7.14 -16.17
CA LEU A 89 -27.98 -7.33 -14.78
C LEU A 89 -28.19 -6.02 -14.04
N LEU A 90 -27.54 -4.93 -14.47
CA LEU A 90 -27.59 -3.63 -13.78
C LEU A 90 -29.00 -3.13 -13.47
N PRO A 91 -29.97 -3.15 -14.40
CA PRO A 91 -31.28 -2.58 -14.13
C PRO A 91 -32.11 -3.43 -13.16
N LEU A 92 -31.68 -4.64 -12.81
CA LEU A 92 -32.32 -5.47 -11.78
C LEU A 92 -31.95 -5.03 -10.36
N VAL A 93 -30.83 -4.33 -10.16
CA VAL A 93 -30.33 -4.00 -8.82
C VAL A 93 -31.31 -3.11 -8.05
N PRO A 94 -31.81 -1.96 -8.55
CA PRO A 94 -32.70 -1.11 -7.76
C PRO A 94 -34.04 -1.78 -7.39
N PRO A 95 -34.74 -2.50 -8.30
CA PRO A 95 -35.94 -3.26 -7.94
C PRO A 95 -35.67 -4.31 -6.84
N ILE A 96 -34.57 -5.05 -6.92
CA ILE A 96 -34.22 -6.06 -5.91
C ILE A 96 -33.97 -5.41 -4.55
N VAL A 97 -33.30 -4.25 -4.49
CA VAL A 97 -33.10 -3.50 -3.24
C VAL A 97 -34.44 -3.14 -2.59
N ARG A 98 -35.45 -2.76 -3.39
CA ARG A 98 -36.79 -2.39 -2.89
C ARG A 98 -37.59 -3.56 -2.31
N LEU A 99 -37.23 -4.80 -2.61
CA LEU A 99 -37.86 -5.98 -2.01
C LEU A 99 -37.52 -6.12 -0.52
N GLY A 100 -36.38 -5.57 -0.09
CA GLY A 100 -35.85 -5.68 1.27
C GLY A 100 -35.11 -7.00 1.54
N ASP A 101 -34.19 -6.97 2.51
CA ASP A 101 -33.21 -8.04 2.75
C ASP A 101 -33.82 -9.43 2.98
N GLN A 102 -34.97 -9.51 3.66
CA GLN A 102 -35.62 -10.79 3.95
C GLN A 102 -36.15 -11.45 2.67
N ALA A 103 -36.75 -10.68 1.77
CA ALA A 103 -37.27 -11.19 0.51
C ALA A 103 -36.11 -11.61 -0.42
N VAL A 104 -35.03 -10.82 -0.47
CA VAL A 104 -33.81 -11.16 -1.23
C VAL A 104 -33.20 -12.47 -0.74
N LYS A 105 -33.10 -12.67 0.59
CA LYS A 105 -32.61 -13.93 1.18
C LYS A 105 -33.52 -15.11 0.87
N ALA A 106 -34.84 -14.93 0.95
CA ALA A 106 -35.79 -15.99 0.61
C ALA A 106 -35.65 -16.42 -0.86
N LEU A 107 -35.56 -15.46 -1.79
CA LEU A 107 -35.31 -15.73 -3.21
C LEU A 107 -33.97 -16.43 -3.44
N ALA A 108 -32.90 -16.00 -2.76
CA ALA A 108 -31.57 -16.59 -2.89
C ALA A 108 -31.49 -18.08 -2.50
N GLU A 109 -32.42 -18.56 -1.66
CA GLU A 109 -32.51 -19.95 -1.19
C GLU A 109 -33.57 -20.79 -1.94
N MET A 110 -34.33 -20.20 -2.86
CA MET A 110 -35.32 -20.97 -3.66
C MET A 110 -34.64 -21.97 -4.60
N PRO A 111 -35.31 -23.06 -5.01
CA PRO A 111 -34.81 -23.97 -6.05
C PRO A 111 -34.58 -23.27 -7.40
N ASP A 112 -33.57 -23.70 -8.16
CA ASP A 112 -33.21 -23.11 -9.47
C ASP A 112 -34.37 -23.11 -10.49
N ALA A 113 -35.29 -24.09 -10.40
CA ALA A 113 -36.44 -24.19 -11.30
C ALA A 113 -37.46 -23.07 -11.09
N ASP A 114 -37.61 -22.61 -9.84
CA ASP A 114 -38.64 -21.63 -9.47
C ASP A 114 -38.10 -20.20 -9.45
N LEU A 115 -36.80 -20.04 -9.24
CA LEU A 115 -36.13 -18.76 -9.02
C LEU A 115 -36.40 -17.70 -10.12
N PRO A 116 -36.21 -17.98 -11.43
CA PRO A 116 -36.42 -16.96 -12.45
C PRO A 116 -37.87 -16.45 -12.49
N GLY A 117 -38.84 -17.35 -12.30
CA GLY A 117 -40.27 -17.01 -12.27
C GLY A 117 -40.64 -16.20 -11.02
N ALA A 118 -40.16 -16.63 -9.85
CA ALA A 118 -40.40 -15.94 -8.59
C ALA A 118 -39.79 -14.52 -8.59
N LEU A 119 -38.53 -14.38 -8.99
CA LEU A 119 -37.88 -13.07 -9.09
C LEU A 119 -38.63 -12.16 -10.06
N ALA A 120 -38.96 -12.65 -11.25
CA ALA A 120 -39.68 -11.89 -12.25
C ALA A 120 -41.06 -11.41 -11.76
N GLY A 121 -41.78 -12.26 -11.00
CA GLY A 121 -43.04 -11.87 -10.35
C GLY A 121 -42.85 -10.83 -9.24
N SER A 122 -41.76 -10.91 -8.48
CA SER A 122 -41.46 -9.97 -7.40
C SER A 122 -41.03 -8.58 -7.90
N VAL A 123 -40.30 -8.50 -9.01
CA VAL A 123 -39.81 -7.21 -9.56
C VAL A 123 -40.63 -6.71 -10.76
N GLY A 124 -41.58 -7.50 -11.26
CA GLY A 124 -42.27 -7.31 -12.54
C GLY A 124 -42.88 -5.93 -12.76
N GLU A 125 -43.63 -5.42 -11.78
CA GLU A 125 -44.23 -4.08 -11.85
C GLU A 125 -43.17 -2.97 -11.96
N GLN A 126 -42.04 -3.15 -11.29
CA GLN A 126 -40.96 -2.14 -11.19
C GLN A 126 -40.05 -2.16 -12.41
N VAL A 127 -39.88 -3.31 -13.06
CA VAL A 127 -39.07 -3.44 -14.29
C VAL A 127 -39.88 -3.15 -15.56
N SER A 128 -41.22 -3.18 -15.50
CA SER A 128 -42.10 -2.95 -16.67
C SER A 128 -41.90 -1.62 -17.42
N GLY A 129 -41.32 -0.61 -16.76
CA GLY A 129 -40.98 0.70 -17.35
C GLY A 129 -39.50 0.93 -17.65
N VAL A 130 -38.64 -0.08 -17.44
CA VAL A 130 -37.18 0.01 -17.66
C VAL A 130 -36.85 -0.52 -19.05
N PRO A 131 -36.28 0.31 -19.96
CA PRO A 131 -35.91 -0.13 -21.30
C PRO A 131 -34.96 -1.35 -21.25
N GLY A 132 -35.33 -2.42 -21.96
CA GLY A 132 -34.50 -3.64 -22.07
C GLY A 132 -34.65 -4.66 -20.94
N VAL A 133 -35.42 -4.39 -19.89
CA VAL A 133 -35.62 -5.30 -18.75
C VAL A 133 -37.10 -5.46 -18.44
N GLY A 134 -37.77 -6.40 -19.11
CA GLY A 134 -39.14 -6.81 -18.78
C GLY A 134 -39.17 -8.12 -17.98
N GLU A 135 -40.36 -8.52 -17.50
CA GLU A 135 -40.55 -9.80 -16.80
C GLU A 135 -39.99 -11.00 -17.58
N GLN A 136 -40.17 -11.00 -18.90
CA GLN A 136 -39.62 -12.03 -19.80
C GLN A 136 -38.09 -11.99 -19.90
N ALA A 137 -37.48 -10.80 -19.77
CA ALA A 137 -36.03 -10.66 -19.76
C ALA A 137 -35.45 -11.23 -18.45
N VAL A 138 -36.10 -10.99 -17.30
CA VAL A 138 -35.71 -11.59 -16.01
C VAL A 138 -35.73 -13.12 -16.09
N LYS A 139 -36.79 -13.70 -16.65
CA LYS A 139 -36.95 -15.14 -16.84
C LYS A 139 -35.90 -15.76 -17.78
N SER A 140 -35.26 -14.95 -18.63
CA SER A 140 -34.26 -15.42 -19.59
C SER A 140 -32.87 -15.63 -18.98
N PHE A 141 -32.59 -15.10 -17.78
CA PHE A 141 -31.29 -15.28 -17.15
C PHE A 141 -31.13 -16.71 -16.61
N PRO A 142 -29.94 -17.31 -16.75
CA PRO A 142 -29.65 -18.60 -16.11
C PRO A 142 -29.84 -18.51 -14.59
N PRO A 143 -30.47 -19.52 -13.94
CA PRO A 143 -30.70 -19.51 -12.48
C PRO A 143 -29.43 -19.28 -11.66
N VAL A 144 -28.30 -19.83 -12.10
CA VAL A 144 -26.99 -19.65 -11.45
C VAL A 144 -26.54 -18.18 -11.41
N VAL A 145 -26.90 -17.39 -12.43
CA VAL A 145 -26.58 -15.95 -12.50
C VAL A 145 -27.45 -15.18 -11.51
N LEU A 146 -28.75 -15.42 -11.54
CA LEU A 146 -29.69 -14.76 -10.64
C LEU A 146 -29.38 -15.08 -9.17
N ARG A 147 -29.02 -16.34 -8.87
CA ARG A 147 -28.62 -16.77 -7.54
C ARG A 147 -27.35 -16.06 -7.05
N ALA A 148 -26.32 -16.00 -7.90
CA ALA A 148 -25.08 -15.31 -7.54
C ALA A 148 -25.30 -13.81 -7.31
N LEU A 149 -26.15 -13.16 -8.12
CA LEU A 149 -26.56 -11.77 -7.92
C LEU A 149 -27.27 -11.59 -6.56
N LEU A 150 -28.29 -12.39 -6.29
CA LEU A 150 -29.10 -12.30 -5.07
C LEU A 150 -28.28 -12.58 -3.81
N ARG A 151 -27.40 -13.59 -3.81
CA ARG A 151 -26.49 -13.86 -2.69
C ARG A 151 -25.51 -12.71 -2.45
N CYS A 152 -24.96 -12.16 -3.53
CA CYS A 152 -24.08 -11.00 -3.44
C CYS A 152 -24.80 -9.80 -2.80
N MET A 153 -26.06 -9.57 -3.16
CA MET A 153 -26.87 -8.51 -2.58
C MET A 153 -27.27 -8.80 -1.13
N ALA A 154 -27.64 -10.05 -0.80
CA ALA A 154 -28.07 -10.45 0.53
C ALA A 154 -26.97 -10.36 1.59
N GLU A 155 -25.71 -10.60 1.21
CA GLU A 155 -24.56 -10.57 2.13
C GLU A 155 -23.69 -9.33 1.99
N GLY A 156 -23.43 -8.87 0.77
CA GLY A 156 -22.56 -7.72 0.48
C GLY A 156 -23.29 -6.40 0.27
N GLY A 157 -24.61 -6.42 0.08
CA GLY A 157 -25.41 -5.24 -0.22
C GLY A 157 -25.25 -4.72 -1.66
N ALA A 158 -26.12 -3.77 -2.02
CA ALA A 158 -26.18 -3.24 -3.38
C ALA A 158 -24.90 -2.54 -3.84
N ALA A 159 -24.20 -1.85 -2.93
CA ALA A 159 -22.95 -1.15 -3.24
C ALA A 159 -21.87 -2.13 -3.70
N ALA A 160 -21.63 -3.20 -2.94
CA ALA A 160 -20.65 -4.23 -3.30
C ALA A 160 -21.02 -4.96 -4.59
N THR A 161 -22.32 -5.22 -4.82
CA THR A 161 -22.80 -5.80 -6.08
C THR A 161 -22.51 -4.89 -7.27
N LEU A 162 -22.80 -3.59 -7.17
CA LEU A 162 -22.52 -2.62 -8.22
C LEU A 162 -21.01 -2.45 -8.48
N ASP A 163 -20.17 -2.56 -7.44
CA ASP A 163 -18.71 -2.55 -7.60
C ASP A 163 -18.23 -3.77 -8.42
N VAL A 164 -18.76 -4.96 -8.14
CA VAL A 164 -18.45 -6.17 -8.93
C VAL A 164 -18.91 -6.05 -10.38
N LEU A 165 -20.11 -5.51 -10.62
CA LEU A 165 -20.61 -5.27 -11.98
C LEU A 165 -19.75 -4.23 -12.71
N ALA A 166 -19.33 -3.16 -12.02
CA ALA A 166 -18.43 -2.15 -12.56
C ALA A 166 -17.05 -2.72 -12.91
N GLU A 167 -16.48 -3.61 -12.09
CA GLU A 167 -15.21 -4.29 -12.38
C GLU A 167 -15.22 -5.10 -13.68
N GLN A 168 -16.38 -5.63 -14.08
CA GLN A 168 -16.52 -6.39 -15.34
C GLN A 168 -16.77 -5.50 -16.56
N LEU A 169 -17.28 -4.29 -16.33
CA LEU A 169 -17.53 -3.29 -17.37
C LEU A 169 -16.38 -2.28 -17.51
N ALA A 170 -15.40 -2.33 -16.61
CA ALA A 170 -14.17 -1.58 -16.70
C ALA A 170 -13.32 -2.15 -17.85
N ASP A 171 -13.13 -1.35 -18.88
CA ASP A 171 -12.24 -1.70 -19.98
C ASP A 171 -10.80 -1.33 -19.57
N ASP A 172 -10.03 -2.32 -19.10
CA ASP A 172 -8.64 -2.14 -18.59
C ASP A 172 -7.65 -1.67 -19.69
N THR A 173 -8.10 -1.58 -20.95
CA THR A 173 -7.28 -1.16 -22.07
C THR A 173 -7.43 0.33 -22.40
N ALA A 174 -6.52 1.14 -21.83
CA ALA A 174 -5.96 2.37 -22.41
C ALA A 174 -6.66 3.75 -22.19
N ALA A 175 -7.76 3.88 -21.46
CA ALA A 175 -8.48 5.18 -21.38
C ALA A 175 -8.03 6.15 -20.26
N GLY A 176 -7.16 5.75 -19.33
CA GLY A 176 -6.74 6.61 -18.21
C GLY A 176 -7.87 6.94 -17.20
N ALA A 177 -9.07 6.37 -17.39
CA ALA A 177 -10.20 6.48 -16.48
C ALA A 177 -10.14 5.32 -15.47
N TYR A 178 -9.85 5.65 -14.21
CA TYR A 178 -9.74 4.67 -13.13
C TYR A 178 -10.94 4.79 -12.19
N SER A 179 -11.44 3.66 -11.70
CA SER A 179 -12.45 3.68 -10.64
C SER A 179 -11.84 4.28 -9.37
N THR A 180 -12.50 5.28 -8.79
CA THR A 180 -12.09 5.89 -7.53
C THR A 180 -12.44 4.94 -6.37
N PRO A 181 -11.45 4.46 -5.59
CA PRO A 181 -11.73 3.62 -4.44
C PRO A 181 -12.67 4.32 -3.45
N GLN A 182 -13.59 3.55 -2.87
CA GLN A 182 -14.62 4.05 -1.96
C GLN A 182 -14.07 4.91 -0.81
N PRO A 183 -13.01 4.51 -0.07
CA PRO A 183 -12.43 5.36 0.98
C PRO A 183 -11.90 6.71 0.47
N LEU A 184 -11.33 6.74 -0.74
CA LEU A 184 -10.87 7.99 -1.37
C LEU A 184 -12.05 8.86 -1.77
N ALA A 185 -13.11 8.28 -2.33
CA ALA A 185 -14.31 9.02 -2.68
C ALA A 185 -14.96 9.68 -1.45
N ASP A 186 -15.01 8.96 -0.33
CA ASP A 186 -15.52 9.49 0.95
C ASP A 186 -14.62 10.62 1.49
N LEU A 187 -13.28 10.50 1.40
CA LEU A 187 -12.34 11.57 1.73
C LEU A 187 -12.55 12.81 0.86
N MET A 188 -12.66 12.65 -0.46
CA MET A 188 -12.91 13.76 -1.40
C MET A 188 -14.21 14.50 -1.07
N ALA A 189 -15.28 13.76 -0.75
CA ALA A 189 -16.56 14.35 -0.34
C ALA A 189 -16.50 15.00 1.06
N ALA A 190 -15.66 14.50 1.97
CA ALA A 190 -15.44 15.11 3.28
C ALA A 190 -14.67 16.44 3.20
N LEU A 191 -13.75 16.57 2.24
CA LEU A 191 -12.94 17.77 1.98
C LEU A 191 -13.75 18.96 1.45
N LEU A 192 -15.00 18.76 1.06
CA LEU A 192 -15.94 19.86 0.79
C LEU A 192 -16.26 20.69 2.06
N LEU A 193 -16.06 20.12 3.25
CA LEU A 193 -16.32 20.66 4.60
C LEU A 193 -17.77 21.04 4.91
N ARG A 194 -18.56 21.41 3.90
CA ARG A 194 -19.99 21.74 3.99
C ARG A 194 -20.82 20.61 3.39
N THR A 195 -22.11 20.55 3.73
CA THR A 195 -23.05 19.66 3.06
C THR A 195 -23.52 20.32 1.76
N PRO A 196 -23.07 19.88 0.58
CA PRO A 196 -23.50 20.48 -0.68
C PRO A 196 -24.94 20.08 -1.00
N SER A 197 -25.73 20.94 -1.65
CA SER A 197 -27.06 20.56 -2.14
C SER A 197 -26.98 20.02 -3.57
N ARG A 198 -26.28 20.73 -4.46
CA ARG A 198 -26.05 20.41 -5.87
C ARG A 198 -24.60 19.99 -6.07
N VAL A 199 -24.37 18.75 -6.49
CA VAL A 199 -23.02 18.22 -6.76
C VAL A 199 -22.91 17.79 -8.21
N LEU A 200 -21.84 18.24 -8.89
CA LEU A 200 -21.48 17.81 -10.22
C LEU A 200 -20.23 16.92 -10.19
N ASP A 201 -20.22 15.87 -10.99
CA ASP A 201 -19.02 15.13 -11.37
C ASP A 201 -18.95 15.06 -12.91
N PRO A 202 -18.07 15.85 -13.56
CA PRO A 202 -18.00 15.92 -15.02
C PRO A 202 -17.23 14.75 -15.64
N ALA A 203 -16.71 13.81 -14.86
CA ALA A 203 -16.07 12.59 -15.34
C ALA A 203 -16.48 11.43 -14.41
N CYS A 204 -17.79 11.17 -14.35
CA CYS A 204 -18.39 10.49 -13.20
C CYS A 204 -18.07 9.00 -13.06
N GLY A 205 -17.53 8.36 -14.10
CA GLY A 205 -17.29 6.93 -14.12
C GLY A 205 -18.55 6.17 -13.71
N ALA A 206 -18.39 5.17 -12.84
CA ALA A 206 -19.49 4.38 -12.28
C ALA A 206 -20.29 5.11 -11.18
N GLY A 207 -20.06 6.41 -10.95
CA GLY A 207 -20.79 7.24 -9.98
C GLY A 207 -20.31 7.12 -8.53
N GLY A 208 -19.08 6.67 -8.29
CA GLY A 208 -18.53 6.50 -6.94
C GLY A 208 -18.47 7.81 -6.13
N LEU A 209 -17.98 8.89 -6.74
CA LEU A 209 -17.91 10.22 -6.12
C LEU A 209 -19.31 10.81 -5.87
N LEU A 210 -20.23 10.66 -6.82
CA LEU A 210 -21.63 11.06 -6.65
C LEU A 210 -22.32 10.32 -5.49
N SER A 211 -22.02 9.02 -5.34
CA SER A 211 -22.51 8.23 -4.20
C SER A 211 -21.94 8.71 -2.87
N ALA A 212 -20.67 9.12 -2.84
CA ALA A 212 -20.06 9.74 -1.65
C ALA A 212 -20.69 11.08 -1.30
N ALA A 213 -20.98 11.91 -2.30
CA ALA A 213 -21.72 13.14 -2.12
C ALA A 213 -23.15 12.90 -1.58
N ALA A 214 -23.86 11.88 -2.08
CA ALA A 214 -25.18 11.50 -1.59
C ALA A 214 -25.14 11.13 -0.10
N ARG A 215 -24.17 10.29 0.32
CA ARG A 215 -23.96 9.94 1.75
C ARG A 215 -23.66 11.16 2.63
N ARG A 216 -23.09 12.23 2.06
CA ARG A 216 -22.82 13.51 2.75
C ARG A 216 -24.02 14.45 2.79
N GLY A 217 -25.16 14.07 2.20
CA GLY A 217 -26.42 14.83 2.23
C GLY A 217 -26.73 15.63 0.97
N ALA A 218 -26.05 15.35 -0.16
CA ALA A 218 -26.40 15.95 -1.44
C ALA A 218 -27.84 15.62 -1.87
N LYS A 219 -28.56 16.63 -2.38
CA LYS A 219 -29.97 16.50 -2.80
C LYS A 219 -30.14 16.35 -4.31
N ARG A 220 -29.20 16.90 -5.09
CA ARG A 220 -29.18 16.86 -6.55
C ARG A 220 -27.79 16.49 -7.05
N LEU A 221 -27.72 15.44 -7.85
CA LEU A 221 -26.49 14.91 -8.44
C LEU A 221 -26.52 15.11 -9.95
N PHE A 222 -25.43 15.64 -10.49
CA PHE A 222 -25.23 15.81 -11.92
C PHE A 222 -23.96 15.04 -12.30
N GLY A 223 -24.02 14.23 -13.34
CA GLY A 223 -22.88 13.45 -13.78
C GLY A 223 -22.77 13.39 -15.30
N GLN A 224 -21.54 13.39 -15.81
CA GLN A 224 -21.28 13.16 -17.22
C GLN A 224 -20.11 12.18 -17.38
N ASP A 225 -20.24 11.24 -18.30
CA ASP A 225 -19.15 10.35 -18.70
C ASP A 225 -19.18 10.09 -20.21
N VAL A 226 -18.01 9.95 -20.81
CA VAL A 226 -17.87 9.67 -22.24
C VAL A 226 -18.27 8.23 -22.57
N LEU A 227 -18.11 7.30 -21.62
CA LEU A 227 -18.46 5.90 -21.77
C LEU A 227 -19.90 5.66 -21.33
N GLY A 228 -20.76 5.27 -22.28
CA GLY A 228 -22.17 4.98 -22.02
C GLY A 228 -22.39 3.90 -20.94
N THR A 229 -21.51 2.91 -20.85
CA THR A 229 -21.55 1.85 -19.82
C THR A 229 -21.30 2.40 -18.41
N GLN A 230 -20.36 3.33 -18.26
CA GLN A 230 -20.07 4.01 -16.98
C GLN A 230 -21.22 4.93 -16.58
N ALA A 231 -21.74 5.73 -17.50
CA ALA A 231 -22.91 6.58 -17.26
C ALA A 231 -24.15 5.76 -16.86
N ALA A 232 -24.38 4.59 -17.47
CA ALA A 232 -25.46 3.68 -17.07
C ALA A 232 -25.27 3.16 -15.64
N LEU A 233 -24.03 2.72 -15.29
CA LEU A 233 -23.67 2.34 -13.92
C LEU A 233 -23.92 3.47 -12.92
N ALA A 234 -23.47 4.69 -13.22
CA ALA A 234 -23.69 5.86 -12.39
C ALA A 234 -25.17 6.16 -12.20
N SER A 235 -25.98 6.03 -13.25
CA SER A 235 -27.44 6.25 -13.19
C SER A 235 -28.11 5.26 -12.23
N ILE A 236 -27.77 3.97 -12.34
CA ILE A 236 -28.30 2.92 -11.47
C ILE A 236 -27.84 3.13 -10.02
N ARG A 237 -26.56 3.46 -9.81
CA ARG A 237 -26.00 3.73 -8.48
C ARG A 237 -26.66 4.95 -7.83
N ALA A 238 -26.92 6.01 -8.60
CA ALA A 238 -27.56 7.22 -8.11
C ALA A 238 -29.07 7.05 -7.84
N ALA A 239 -29.71 6.02 -8.41
CA ALA A 239 -31.12 5.68 -8.14
C ALA A 239 -31.34 4.87 -6.85
N LEU A 240 -30.26 4.42 -6.19
CA LEU A 240 -30.33 3.72 -4.91
C LEU A 240 -30.69 4.65 -3.73
N PRO A 241 -30.02 5.79 -3.54
CA PRO A 241 -30.47 6.79 -2.57
C PRO A 241 -31.70 7.55 -3.09
N ASP A 242 -32.51 8.10 -2.19
CA ASP A 242 -33.64 8.98 -2.53
C ASP A 242 -33.14 10.39 -2.86
N VAL A 243 -32.40 10.50 -3.97
CA VAL A 243 -31.71 11.73 -4.43
C VAL A 243 -32.00 11.94 -5.91
N GLU A 244 -32.29 13.19 -6.29
CA GLU A 244 -32.53 13.53 -7.70
C GLU A 244 -31.20 13.48 -8.47
N ALA A 245 -31.10 12.62 -9.48
CA ALA A 245 -29.88 12.43 -10.24
C ALA A 245 -30.10 12.61 -11.74
N THR A 246 -29.24 13.39 -12.40
CA THR A 246 -29.20 13.55 -13.85
C THR A 246 -27.83 13.16 -14.36
N ILE A 247 -27.73 12.00 -15.02
CA ILE A 247 -26.50 11.51 -15.64
C ILE A 247 -26.62 11.63 -17.18
N LYS A 248 -25.54 12.07 -17.83
CA LYS A 248 -25.45 12.27 -19.28
C LYS A 248 -24.28 11.51 -19.87
N VAL A 249 -24.45 11.03 -21.11
CA VAL A 249 -23.38 10.41 -21.89
C VAL A 249 -22.80 11.45 -22.85
N GLY A 250 -21.47 11.60 -22.86
CA GLY A 250 -20.77 12.49 -23.78
C GLY A 250 -19.43 12.99 -23.25
N ASP A 251 -18.59 13.54 -24.13
CA ASP A 251 -17.31 14.18 -23.77
C ASP A 251 -17.56 15.54 -23.10
N SER A 252 -17.24 15.68 -21.81
CA SER A 252 -17.50 16.90 -21.04
C SER A 252 -16.64 18.11 -21.47
N LEU A 253 -15.46 17.86 -22.04
CA LEU A 253 -14.62 18.93 -22.58
C LEU A 253 -15.17 19.41 -23.91
N ARG A 254 -15.50 18.53 -24.86
CA ARG A 254 -15.99 18.93 -26.19
C ARG A 254 -17.48 19.26 -26.24
N GLY A 255 -18.27 18.68 -25.35
CA GLY A 255 -19.72 18.75 -25.33
C GLY A 255 -20.25 18.71 -23.90
N ASP A 256 -20.04 19.81 -23.17
CA ASP A 256 -20.60 20.01 -21.84
C ASP A 256 -22.13 19.83 -21.86
N ALA A 257 -22.63 18.84 -21.13
CA ALA A 257 -24.05 18.53 -21.05
C ALA A 257 -24.80 19.40 -20.02
N PHE A 258 -24.08 20.22 -19.25
CA PHE A 258 -24.60 21.10 -18.21
C PHE A 258 -24.17 22.57 -18.40
N PRO A 259 -24.26 23.13 -19.63
CA PRO A 259 -23.76 24.47 -19.92
C PRO A 259 -24.45 25.53 -19.07
N GLY A 260 -23.66 26.43 -18.47
CA GLY A 260 -24.14 27.50 -17.59
C GLY A 260 -24.69 27.04 -16.24
N SER A 261 -24.76 25.73 -15.97
CA SER A 261 -25.21 25.21 -14.68
C SER A 261 -24.14 25.44 -13.61
N LYS A 262 -24.58 25.93 -12.45
CA LYS A 262 -23.74 26.10 -11.26
C LYS A 262 -24.06 25.06 -10.19
N ALA A 263 -23.01 24.53 -9.57
CA ALA A 263 -23.05 23.55 -8.49
C ALA A 263 -22.38 24.11 -7.24
N ASP A 264 -22.88 23.69 -6.08
CA ASP A 264 -22.29 24.05 -4.77
C ASP A 264 -20.96 23.31 -4.57
N ALA A 265 -20.86 22.11 -5.17
CA ALA A 265 -19.62 21.35 -5.17
C ALA A 265 -19.38 20.61 -6.49
N VAL A 266 -18.09 20.46 -6.82
CA VAL A 266 -17.63 19.58 -7.91
C VAL A 266 -16.65 18.56 -7.34
N LEU A 267 -16.90 17.27 -7.58
CA LEU A 267 -15.95 16.20 -7.26
C LEU A 267 -15.52 15.58 -8.59
N CYS A 268 -14.22 15.41 -8.82
CA CYS A 268 -13.76 14.88 -10.10
C CYS A 268 -12.50 14.03 -9.97
N ASN A 269 -12.53 12.84 -10.57
CA ASN A 269 -11.35 12.04 -10.87
C ASN A 269 -11.23 11.95 -12.40
N PRO A 270 -10.64 12.97 -13.05
CA PRO A 270 -10.60 13.03 -14.50
C PRO A 270 -9.60 12.04 -15.09
N PRO A 271 -9.80 11.60 -16.34
CA PRO A 271 -8.76 10.91 -17.08
C PRO A 271 -7.59 11.86 -17.35
N TYR A 272 -6.37 11.41 -17.08
CA TYR A 272 -5.15 12.20 -17.22
C TYR A 272 -4.26 11.69 -18.37
N GLY A 273 -3.34 12.54 -18.84
CA GLY A 273 -2.46 12.21 -19.96
C GLY A 273 -3.15 12.07 -21.33
N GLN A 274 -4.38 12.56 -21.47
CA GLN A 274 -5.07 12.55 -22.76
C GLN A 274 -4.43 13.59 -23.68
N ARG A 275 -3.93 13.16 -24.85
CA ARG A 275 -3.32 14.07 -25.84
C ARG A 275 -4.32 14.66 -26.81
N ASP A 276 -5.45 13.97 -27.01
CA ASP A 276 -6.52 14.37 -27.92
C ASP A 276 -7.78 14.73 -27.13
N TRP A 277 -7.65 15.67 -26.20
CA TRP A 277 -8.77 16.15 -25.37
C TRP A 277 -9.59 17.26 -26.05
N GLY A 278 -9.21 17.69 -27.26
CA GLY A 278 -9.92 18.72 -28.03
C GLY A 278 -9.25 20.10 -27.98
N HIS A 279 -7.95 20.16 -27.68
CA HIS A 279 -7.19 21.41 -27.58
C HIS A 279 -7.44 22.39 -28.73
N ASP A 280 -7.36 21.91 -29.97
CA ASP A 280 -7.44 22.79 -31.15
C ASP A 280 -8.86 23.36 -31.30
N ASP A 281 -9.89 22.53 -31.14
CA ASP A 281 -11.31 22.92 -31.22
C ASP A 281 -11.72 23.89 -30.10
N LEU A 282 -11.10 23.74 -28.92
CA LEU A 282 -11.45 24.49 -27.72
C LEU A 282 -10.56 25.72 -27.50
N SER A 283 -9.74 26.14 -28.46
CA SER A 283 -8.72 27.21 -28.26
C SER A 283 -9.27 28.54 -27.70
N TYR A 284 -10.55 28.86 -27.97
CA TYR A 284 -11.23 30.09 -27.52
C TYR A 284 -12.38 29.83 -26.53
N ASP A 285 -12.40 28.65 -25.92
CA ASP A 285 -13.47 28.29 -24.99
C ASP A 285 -13.47 29.22 -23.76
N PRO A 286 -14.65 29.73 -23.33
CA PRO A 286 -14.76 30.65 -22.21
C PRO A 286 -14.31 30.06 -20.86
N ARG A 287 -14.20 28.72 -20.75
CA ARG A 287 -13.70 28.06 -19.54
C ARG A 287 -12.22 28.35 -19.26
N TRP A 288 -11.43 28.79 -20.25
CA TRP A 288 -9.98 29.03 -20.10
C TRP A 288 -9.63 30.38 -19.44
N GLU A 289 -10.36 30.74 -18.38
CA GLU A 289 -10.19 32.02 -17.66
C GLU A 289 -8.79 32.18 -17.04
N TYR A 290 -8.12 31.08 -16.70
CA TYR A 290 -6.79 31.05 -16.09
C TYR A 290 -5.68 30.84 -17.13
N GLY A 291 -6.04 30.68 -18.41
CA GLY A 291 -5.14 30.47 -19.54
C GLY A 291 -5.41 29.17 -20.29
N LEU A 292 -4.98 29.15 -21.55
CA LEU A 292 -5.14 28.00 -22.44
C LEU A 292 -4.38 26.76 -21.90
N PRO A 293 -5.06 25.63 -21.61
CA PRO A 293 -4.40 24.39 -21.20
C PRO A 293 -3.42 23.87 -22.26
N PRO A 294 -2.28 23.28 -21.88
CA PRO A 294 -1.35 22.71 -22.85
C PRO A 294 -1.96 21.54 -23.64
N LYS A 295 -1.67 21.45 -24.93
CA LYS A 295 -2.11 20.34 -25.80
C LYS A 295 -1.76 18.95 -25.25
N THR A 296 -0.62 18.82 -24.57
CA THR A 296 -0.14 17.54 -24.03
C THR A 296 -0.61 17.23 -22.61
N GLU A 297 -1.42 18.10 -22.00
CA GLU A 297 -1.84 18.00 -20.59
C GLU A 297 -3.32 18.41 -20.44
N SER A 298 -4.21 17.41 -20.47
CA SER A 298 -5.67 17.60 -20.31
C SER A 298 -6.07 17.99 -18.89
N GLU A 299 -5.22 17.71 -17.91
CA GLU A 299 -5.48 17.86 -16.48
C GLU A 299 -5.87 19.29 -16.11
N LEU A 300 -5.21 20.29 -16.70
CA LEU A 300 -5.53 21.71 -16.45
C LEU A 300 -6.78 22.19 -17.21
N ALA A 301 -7.21 21.47 -18.25
CA ALA A 301 -8.50 21.67 -18.87
C ALA A 301 -9.63 21.20 -17.93
N TRP A 302 -9.45 20.03 -17.30
CA TRP A 302 -10.39 19.50 -16.30
C TRP A 302 -10.52 20.39 -15.06
N VAL A 303 -9.42 20.92 -14.53
CA VAL A 303 -9.44 21.87 -13.40
C VAL A 303 -10.28 23.10 -13.75
N GLN A 304 -10.05 23.70 -14.93
CA GLN A 304 -10.78 24.88 -15.36
C GLN A 304 -12.24 24.58 -15.68
N HIS A 305 -12.55 23.41 -16.24
CA HIS A 305 -13.93 22.96 -16.42
C HIS A 305 -14.66 22.81 -15.08
N CYS A 306 -14.03 22.21 -14.07
CA CYS A 306 -14.60 22.12 -12.72
C CYS A 306 -14.89 23.51 -12.14
N LEU A 307 -13.93 24.45 -12.23
CA LEU A 307 -14.08 25.83 -11.76
C LEU A 307 -15.22 26.57 -12.47
N ALA A 308 -15.38 26.37 -13.79
CA ALA A 308 -16.43 27.00 -14.57
C ALA A 308 -17.86 26.61 -14.11
N HIS A 309 -18.02 25.45 -13.47
CA HIS A 309 -19.30 25.00 -12.90
C HIS A 309 -19.50 25.36 -11.43
N LEU A 310 -18.54 25.99 -10.75
CA LEU A 310 -18.72 26.40 -9.36
C LEU A 310 -19.63 27.62 -9.24
N ALA A 311 -20.55 27.56 -8.28
CA ALA A 311 -21.26 28.72 -7.74
C ALA A 311 -20.29 29.64 -6.97
N SER A 312 -20.71 30.86 -6.64
CA SER A 312 -19.85 31.91 -6.04
C SER A 312 -19.18 31.56 -4.71
N ASP A 313 -19.70 30.56 -3.98
CA ASP A 313 -19.12 30.02 -2.74
C ASP A 313 -18.81 28.51 -2.85
N GLY A 314 -18.84 27.98 -4.07
CA GLY A 314 -18.68 26.57 -4.35
C GLY A 314 -17.24 26.08 -4.19
N ARG A 315 -17.10 24.77 -3.96
CA ARG A 315 -15.79 24.10 -3.80
C ARG A 315 -15.63 22.95 -4.76
N ALA A 316 -14.43 22.75 -5.27
CA ALA A 316 -14.09 21.56 -6.03
C ALA A 316 -12.95 20.76 -5.38
N VAL A 317 -13.04 19.44 -5.47
CA VAL A 317 -11.96 18.52 -5.11
C VAL A 317 -11.65 17.67 -6.34
N VAL A 318 -10.45 17.85 -6.90
CA VAL A 318 -10.02 17.19 -8.14
C VAL A 318 -8.82 16.32 -7.86
N LEU A 319 -8.87 15.04 -8.26
CA LEU A 319 -7.75 14.12 -8.17
C LEU A 319 -6.81 14.34 -9.37
N MET A 320 -5.53 14.59 -9.09
CA MET A 320 -4.56 15.08 -10.07
C MET A 320 -3.26 14.26 -10.01
N PRO A 321 -2.59 13.98 -11.15
CA PRO A 321 -1.25 13.42 -11.13
C PRO A 321 -0.24 14.47 -10.63
N PRO A 322 0.85 14.07 -9.93
CA PRO A 322 1.85 14.99 -9.40
C PRO A 322 2.46 15.94 -10.43
N GLY A 323 2.65 15.47 -11.66
CA GLY A 323 3.28 16.29 -12.71
C GLY A 323 2.51 17.58 -13.04
N ALA A 324 1.19 17.63 -12.83
CA ALA A 324 0.40 18.85 -13.03
C ALA A 324 0.84 19.99 -12.08
N ALA A 325 1.44 19.65 -10.94
CA ALA A 325 1.91 20.60 -9.94
C ALA A 325 3.22 21.32 -10.32
N GLU A 326 4.06 20.74 -11.19
CA GLU A 326 5.41 21.26 -11.45
C GLU A 326 5.71 21.55 -12.93
N ARG A 327 5.04 20.87 -13.88
CA ARG A 327 5.38 20.98 -15.31
C ARG A 327 5.33 22.43 -15.81
N ALA A 328 6.31 22.80 -16.62
CA ALA A 328 6.47 24.16 -17.13
C ALA A 328 5.29 24.65 -17.99
N GLY A 329 4.66 23.74 -18.76
CA GLY A 329 3.50 24.07 -19.62
C GLY A 329 2.31 24.62 -18.83
N GLY A 330 2.11 24.12 -17.60
CA GLY A 330 1.03 24.56 -16.71
C GLY A 330 1.30 25.81 -15.88
N ARG A 331 2.53 26.37 -15.93
CA ARG A 331 2.98 27.43 -15.01
C ARG A 331 2.04 28.64 -15.01
N ARG A 332 1.61 29.09 -16.19
CA ARG A 332 0.72 30.27 -16.31
C ARG A 332 -0.62 30.02 -15.61
N ILE A 333 -1.23 28.87 -15.84
CA ILE A 333 -2.51 28.49 -15.24
C ILE A 333 -2.38 28.39 -13.73
N ARG A 334 -1.34 27.71 -13.22
CA ARG A 334 -1.08 27.64 -11.77
C ARG A 334 -0.89 29.03 -11.15
N SER A 335 -0.16 29.91 -11.82
CA SER A 335 0.02 31.30 -11.38
C SER A 335 -1.31 32.03 -11.24
N GLU A 336 -2.19 31.92 -12.24
CA GLU A 336 -3.51 32.56 -12.24
C GLU A 336 -4.45 31.94 -11.20
N LEU A 337 -4.42 30.61 -11.04
CA LEU A 337 -5.21 29.90 -10.02
C LEU A 337 -4.85 30.39 -8.62
N ILE A 338 -3.56 30.60 -8.34
CA ILE A 338 -3.08 31.15 -7.06
C ILE A 338 -3.48 32.62 -6.93
N ARG A 339 -3.14 33.46 -7.93
CA ARG A 339 -3.40 34.92 -7.89
C ARG A 339 -4.87 35.26 -7.64
N ARG A 340 -5.79 34.48 -8.22
CA ARG A 340 -7.24 34.66 -8.09
C ARG A 340 -7.83 33.96 -6.87
N GLY A 341 -7.02 33.26 -6.08
CA GLY A 341 -7.47 32.50 -4.90
C GLY A 341 -8.32 31.27 -5.24
N ALA A 342 -8.30 30.81 -6.49
CA ALA A 342 -9.03 29.63 -6.92
C ALA A 342 -8.41 28.33 -6.37
N LEU A 343 -7.08 28.27 -6.28
CA LEU A 343 -6.37 27.19 -5.59
C LEU A 343 -6.27 27.50 -4.10
N ARG A 344 -6.82 26.63 -3.25
CA ARG A 344 -6.83 26.80 -1.80
C ARG A 344 -5.98 25.79 -1.05
N GLY A 345 -5.76 24.61 -1.63
CA GLY A 345 -4.80 23.66 -1.10
C GLY A 345 -4.45 22.51 -2.02
N VAL A 346 -3.35 21.83 -1.72
CA VAL A 346 -2.88 20.63 -2.42
C VAL A 346 -2.50 19.57 -1.39
N VAL A 347 -3.11 18.39 -1.48
CA VAL A 347 -2.86 17.25 -0.60
C VAL A 347 -2.17 16.14 -1.40
N ALA A 348 -0.91 15.81 -1.08
CA ALA A 348 -0.22 14.66 -1.68
C ALA A 348 -0.62 13.40 -0.92
N LEU A 349 -1.18 12.40 -1.63
CA LEU A 349 -1.60 11.14 -1.06
C LEU A 349 -0.47 10.10 -1.10
N PRO A 350 -0.43 9.12 -0.18
CA PRO A 350 0.52 8.01 -0.26
C PRO A 350 0.35 7.21 -1.57
N PRO A 351 1.43 6.68 -2.18
CA PRO A 351 1.30 5.71 -3.26
C PRO A 351 0.52 4.47 -2.82
N GLY A 352 -0.29 3.91 -3.71
CA GLY A 352 -1.05 2.68 -3.46
C GLY A 352 -2.48 2.88 -2.96
N VAL A 353 -2.90 4.14 -2.73
CA VAL A 353 -4.26 4.46 -2.26
C VAL A 353 -5.28 4.57 -3.40
N ALA A 354 -4.81 4.86 -4.61
CA ALA A 354 -5.63 4.95 -5.81
C ALA A 354 -4.82 4.51 -7.05
N PRO A 355 -5.47 3.89 -8.05
CA PRO A 355 -4.82 3.59 -9.32
C PRO A 355 -4.38 4.88 -10.04
N PRO A 356 -3.14 4.92 -10.58
CA PRO A 356 -2.16 3.85 -10.64
C PRO A 356 -1.42 3.75 -9.31
N LEU A 357 -1.39 2.53 -8.75
CA LEU A 357 -0.95 2.30 -7.37
C LEU A 357 0.54 2.61 -7.10
N HIS A 358 1.33 2.89 -8.14
CA HIS A 358 2.74 3.27 -7.99
C HIS A 358 2.96 4.79 -7.89
N ILE A 359 1.91 5.59 -8.05
CA ILE A 359 1.96 7.06 -8.02
C ILE A 359 1.20 7.55 -6.78
N GLY A 360 1.81 8.47 -6.01
CA GLY A 360 1.10 9.21 -4.96
C GLY A 360 0.34 10.38 -5.58
N LEU A 361 -0.94 10.21 -5.89
CA LEU A 361 -1.76 11.24 -6.53
C LEU A 361 -2.00 12.43 -5.60
N HIS A 362 -2.35 13.59 -6.16
CA HIS A 362 -2.65 14.80 -5.40
C HIS A 362 -4.15 15.10 -5.42
N LEU A 363 -4.71 15.60 -4.31
CA LEU A 363 -6.02 16.25 -4.30
C LEU A 363 -5.82 17.75 -4.37
N TRP A 364 -6.38 18.39 -5.40
CA TRP A 364 -6.42 19.84 -5.51
C TRP A 364 -7.73 20.34 -4.93
N LEU A 365 -7.62 21.21 -3.93
CA LEU A 365 -8.73 21.85 -3.23
C LEU A 365 -8.92 23.22 -3.84
N LEU A 366 -10.06 23.40 -4.50
CA LEU A 366 -10.38 24.58 -5.29
C LEU A 366 -11.63 25.27 -4.74
N ALA A 367 -11.70 26.59 -4.91
CA ALA A 367 -12.87 27.39 -4.59
C ALA A 367 -13.17 28.38 -5.72
N ALA A 368 -14.43 28.80 -5.84
CA ALA A 368 -14.74 29.94 -6.70
C ALA A 368 -14.01 31.20 -6.18
N PRO A 369 -13.38 32.00 -7.07
CA PRO A 369 -12.76 33.26 -6.67
C PRO A 369 -13.76 34.19 -5.97
N ASP A 370 -13.42 34.62 -4.76
CA ASP A 370 -14.21 35.61 -4.04
C ASP A 370 -13.73 37.01 -4.41
N GLY A 371 -14.38 37.61 -5.42
CA GLY A 371 -14.06 38.96 -5.89
C GLY A 371 -14.30 40.08 -4.88
N SER A 372 -14.91 39.79 -3.72
CA SER A 372 -15.11 40.76 -2.64
C SER A 372 -13.90 40.87 -1.70
N ARG A 373 -12.98 39.89 -1.74
CA ARG A 373 -11.78 39.90 -0.90
C ARG A 373 -10.67 40.72 -1.56
N SER A 374 -10.20 41.72 -0.83
CA SER A 374 -9.11 42.60 -1.27
C SER A 374 -7.73 41.97 -1.10
N GLU A 375 -7.59 40.93 -0.27
CA GLU A 375 -6.29 40.36 0.07
C GLU A 375 -6.08 38.96 -0.54
N PRO A 376 -4.88 38.70 -1.10
CA PRO A 376 -4.57 37.40 -1.67
C PRO A 376 -4.48 36.33 -0.57
N GLN A 377 -5.20 35.22 -0.74
CA GLN A 377 -5.25 34.17 0.26
C GLN A 377 -4.06 33.21 0.17
N PRO A 378 -3.54 32.71 1.31
CA PRO A 378 -2.52 31.67 1.29
C PRO A 378 -3.08 30.35 0.75
N VAL A 379 -2.17 29.43 0.43
CA VAL A 379 -2.49 28.06 -0.04
C VAL A 379 -1.96 27.04 0.96
N LEU A 380 -2.79 26.06 1.32
CA LEU A 380 -2.41 24.97 2.21
C LEU A 380 -1.72 23.84 1.43
N PHE A 381 -0.56 23.39 1.90
CA PHE A 381 0.12 22.20 1.40
C PHE A 381 0.11 21.12 2.47
N LEU A 382 -0.30 19.91 2.08
CA LEU A 382 -0.36 18.73 2.94
C LEU A 382 0.37 17.55 2.28
N ASP A 383 1.31 16.91 2.97
CA ASP A 383 1.97 15.68 2.52
C ASP A 383 1.55 14.51 3.41
N ALA A 384 0.55 13.76 2.93
CA ALA A 384 0.03 12.60 3.62
C ALA A 384 0.91 11.35 3.48
N ALA A 385 1.97 11.37 2.65
CA ALA A 385 2.89 10.25 2.54
C ALA A 385 3.63 9.97 3.86
N GLY A 386 3.77 10.97 4.74
CA GLY A 386 4.34 10.81 6.08
C GLY A 386 3.48 9.99 7.05
N PHE A 387 2.18 9.83 6.79
CA PHE A 387 1.26 9.11 7.71
C PHE A 387 1.40 7.60 7.66
N ALA A 388 1.98 7.04 6.59
CA ALA A 388 2.23 5.60 6.48
C ALA A 388 3.35 5.10 7.43
N GLY A 389 3.99 5.98 8.21
CA GLY A 389 5.05 5.63 9.16
C GLY A 389 4.94 6.30 10.54
N ALA A 390 3.84 6.96 10.86
CA ALA A 390 3.70 7.73 12.11
C ALA A 390 3.23 6.93 13.34
N SER A 391 3.06 5.60 13.22
CA SER A 391 2.72 4.73 14.36
C SER A 391 3.91 4.35 15.24
N ASP A 392 5.07 4.99 15.10
CA ASP A 392 6.20 4.79 16.01
C ASP A 392 7.09 6.05 16.07
N SER A 393 6.77 6.96 16.98
CA SER A 393 7.61 8.08 17.33
C SER A 393 8.83 7.57 18.11
N GLY A 394 9.92 7.24 17.40
CA GLY A 394 11.19 6.91 18.06
C GLY A 394 12.14 5.98 17.33
N ALA A 395 12.26 5.99 15.99
CA ALA A 395 13.36 5.28 15.33
C ALA A 395 13.71 5.88 13.95
N THR A 396 14.85 6.57 13.91
CA THR A 396 15.76 6.77 12.76
C THR A 396 15.16 6.74 11.35
N SER A 397 15.09 7.92 10.72
CA SER A 397 14.75 8.10 9.30
C SER A 397 15.87 7.60 8.38
N SER A 398 15.90 6.30 8.07
CA SER A 398 16.67 5.75 6.95
C SER A 398 16.01 4.51 6.33
N ARG A 399 14.72 4.60 5.99
CA ARG A 399 14.06 3.59 5.14
C ARG A 399 13.42 4.27 3.94
N ARG A 400 14.07 4.14 2.78
CA ARG A 400 13.44 4.39 1.49
C ARG A 400 12.20 3.51 1.39
N SER A 401 11.07 4.16 1.14
CA SER A 401 9.72 3.60 1.01
C SER A 401 9.68 2.34 0.15
N ARG A 402 9.52 1.17 0.77
CA ARG A 402 8.81 0.06 0.14
C ARG A 402 7.33 0.43 0.23
N ALA A 403 6.64 0.40 -0.92
CA ALA A 403 5.21 0.66 -1.01
C ALA A 403 4.47 -0.12 0.08
N ALA A 404 3.90 0.58 1.05
CA ALA A 404 2.96 -0.01 1.99
C ALA A 404 1.85 -0.64 1.16
N SER A 405 1.57 -1.92 1.39
CA SER A 405 0.43 -2.54 0.73
C SER A 405 -0.83 -1.83 1.24
N SER A 406 -1.81 -1.53 0.38
CA SER A 406 -3.04 -0.82 0.78
C SER A 406 -3.83 -1.49 1.92
N ARG A 407 -3.45 -2.72 2.32
CA ARG A 407 -4.06 -3.50 3.41
C ARG A 407 -3.68 -3.03 4.82
N ASP A 408 -2.58 -2.28 4.97
CA ASP A 408 -2.10 -1.81 6.28
C ASP A 408 -2.34 -0.31 6.51
N LEU A 409 -3.04 0.37 5.58
CA LEU A 409 -3.32 1.81 5.68
C LEU A 409 -4.60 2.05 6.48
N ASP A 410 -4.48 2.77 7.60
CA ASP A 410 -5.64 3.27 8.35
C ASP A 410 -6.25 4.49 7.62
N TRP A 411 -7.21 4.22 6.74
CA TRP A 411 -7.97 5.24 6.02
C TRP A 411 -8.73 6.19 6.95
N SER A 412 -9.20 5.71 8.10
CA SER A 412 -9.99 6.51 9.03
C SER A 412 -9.12 7.57 9.68
N ALA A 413 -7.97 7.16 10.24
CA ALA A 413 -7.02 8.08 10.86
C ALA A 413 -6.47 9.11 9.86
N MET A 414 -6.04 8.65 8.68
CA MET A 414 -5.53 9.53 7.62
C MET A 414 -6.59 10.55 7.18
N SER A 415 -7.82 10.10 6.93
CA SER A 415 -8.91 10.98 6.50
C SER A 415 -9.29 12.00 7.58
N ALA A 416 -9.38 11.57 8.83
CA ALA A 416 -9.68 12.44 9.96
C ALA A 416 -8.63 13.55 10.12
N GLN A 417 -7.34 13.20 9.97
CA GLN A 417 -6.25 14.17 10.07
C GLN A 417 -6.23 15.15 8.91
N ILE A 418 -6.34 14.66 7.65
CA ILE A 418 -6.38 15.52 6.46
C ILE A 418 -7.56 16.50 6.55
N VAL A 419 -8.76 16.00 6.88
CA VAL A 419 -9.97 16.83 7.02
C VAL A 419 -9.85 17.81 8.19
N GLY A 420 -9.24 17.39 9.30
CA GLY A 420 -9.00 18.24 10.47
C GLY A 420 -8.08 19.42 10.15
N LEU A 421 -6.95 19.16 9.49
CA LEU A 421 -6.00 20.20 9.08
C LEU A 421 -6.60 21.14 8.03
N TRP A 422 -7.34 20.59 7.06
CA TRP A 422 -8.06 21.40 6.08
C TRP A 422 -9.12 22.29 6.72
N ARG A 423 -9.89 21.79 7.69
CA ARG A 423 -10.87 22.58 8.44
C ARG A 423 -10.20 23.69 9.23
N ALA A 424 -9.13 23.39 9.97
CA ALA A 424 -8.40 24.39 10.74
C ALA A 424 -7.87 25.54 9.85
N PHE A 425 -7.36 25.21 8.66
CA PHE A 425 -6.96 26.21 7.68
C PHE A 425 -8.13 26.98 7.08
N ASP A 426 -9.25 26.31 6.78
CA ASP A 426 -10.43 26.96 6.20
C ASP A 426 -11.08 27.96 7.17
N ASP A 427 -11.00 27.68 8.47
CA ASP A 427 -11.51 28.54 9.55
C ASP A 427 -10.65 29.81 9.73
N ASP A 428 -9.32 29.68 9.77
CA ASP A 428 -8.38 30.82 9.89
C ASP A 428 -7.08 30.58 9.08
N PRO A 429 -7.06 30.93 7.78
CA PRO A 429 -5.91 30.68 6.91
C PRO A 429 -4.62 31.41 7.30
N GLU A 430 -4.75 32.56 7.96
CA GLU A 430 -3.61 33.43 8.34
C GLU A 430 -2.92 32.94 9.61
N ARG A 431 -3.67 32.35 10.55
CA ARG A 431 -3.15 31.83 11.81
C ARG A 431 -2.95 30.32 11.81
N PHE A 432 -3.01 29.68 10.66
CA PHE A 432 -2.81 28.25 10.54
C PHE A 432 -1.40 27.83 11.05
N GLU A 433 -1.38 27.01 12.09
CA GLU A 433 -0.14 26.48 12.66
C GLU A 433 0.41 25.34 11.79
N SER A 434 1.66 25.51 11.33
CA SER A 434 2.30 24.51 10.46
C SER A 434 2.68 23.25 11.25
N VAL A 435 2.47 22.09 10.63
CA VAL A 435 2.87 20.79 11.18
C VAL A 435 4.09 20.30 10.41
N SER A 436 5.24 20.21 11.08
CA SER A 436 6.53 19.87 10.45
C SER A 436 6.44 18.59 9.60
N GLY A 437 6.84 18.70 8.34
CA GLY A 437 6.83 17.58 7.38
C GLY A 437 5.44 17.12 6.93
N VAL A 438 4.35 17.73 7.41
CA VAL A 438 2.98 17.27 7.18
C VAL A 438 2.10 18.37 6.57
N ALA A 439 2.08 19.57 7.13
CA ALA A 439 1.16 20.64 6.73
C ALA A 439 1.81 22.03 6.81
N ARG A 440 1.62 22.87 5.79
CA ARG A 440 2.10 24.26 5.81
C ARG A 440 1.21 25.19 4.98
N SER A 441 0.91 26.36 5.53
CA SER A 441 0.29 27.47 4.81
C SER A 441 1.40 28.30 4.14
N GLN A 442 1.28 28.55 2.83
CA GLN A 442 2.25 29.35 2.07
C GLN A 442 1.61 30.63 1.54
N SER A 443 2.34 31.74 1.64
CA SER A 443 1.92 33.02 1.06
C SER A 443 1.97 32.97 -0.47
N ILE A 444 1.16 33.81 -1.13
CA ILE A 444 1.19 33.91 -2.59
C ILE A 444 2.56 34.36 -3.11
N VAL A 445 3.25 35.23 -2.37
CA VAL A 445 4.58 35.74 -2.76
C VAL A 445 5.60 34.61 -2.82
N ASP A 446 5.54 33.68 -1.87
CA ASP A 446 6.46 32.53 -1.82
C ASP A 446 6.17 31.49 -2.91
N LEU A 447 4.95 31.46 -3.45
CA LEU A 447 4.54 30.50 -4.48
C LEU A 447 4.76 31.01 -5.90
N LEU A 448 4.74 32.33 -6.11
CA LEU A 448 4.89 32.94 -7.43
C LEU A 448 6.36 33.13 -7.83
N ASP A 449 7.14 32.05 -7.75
CA ASP A 449 8.52 32.01 -8.23
C ASP A 449 8.61 31.72 -9.75
N GLN A 450 9.80 31.45 -10.28
CA GLN A 450 10.00 31.19 -11.72
C GLN A 450 9.36 29.88 -12.21
N THR A 451 9.07 28.96 -11.31
CA THR A 451 8.56 27.60 -11.57
C THR A 451 7.09 27.45 -11.22
N VAL A 452 6.62 28.19 -10.21
CA VAL A 452 5.28 28.08 -9.61
C VAL A 452 4.95 26.62 -9.33
N ASP A 453 5.87 25.95 -8.64
CA ASP A 453 5.71 24.56 -8.21
C ASP A 453 4.76 24.53 -7.00
N ILE A 454 3.73 23.68 -7.07
CA ILE A 454 2.74 23.48 -6.00
C ILE A 454 2.78 22.05 -5.46
N THR A 455 3.94 21.39 -5.54
CA THR A 455 4.14 20.03 -5.02
C THR A 455 4.24 20.06 -3.49
N PRO A 456 3.31 19.44 -2.74
CA PRO A 456 3.26 19.58 -1.27
C PRO A 456 4.56 19.25 -0.56
N ALA A 457 5.25 18.18 -0.98
CA ALA A 457 6.51 17.73 -0.38
C ALA A 457 7.60 18.82 -0.38
N ARG A 458 7.60 19.76 -1.35
CA ARG A 458 8.57 20.88 -1.38
C ARG A 458 8.26 21.92 -0.31
N HIS A 459 6.98 22.20 -0.07
CA HIS A 459 6.55 23.25 0.84
C HIS A 459 6.54 22.80 2.30
N VAL A 460 6.16 21.53 2.56
CA VAL A 460 6.09 20.98 3.92
C VAL A 460 7.45 20.57 4.47
N ARG A 461 8.42 20.18 3.63
CA ARG A 461 9.79 19.82 4.05
C ARG A 461 10.71 21.03 4.19
N ALA A 462 10.34 22.18 3.61
CA ALA A 462 11.08 23.43 3.75
C ALA A 462 10.88 24.13 5.11
N ALA A 463 10.19 23.48 6.05
CA ALA A 463 10.12 23.92 7.44
C ALA A 463 11.03 23.02 8.28
N SER A 464 12.32 23.38 8.39
CA SER A 464 13.00 23.08 9.65
C SER A 464 12.23 23.87 10.71
N ALA A 465 11.65 23.19 11.70
CA ALA A 465 11.19 23.86 12.92
C ALA A 465 12.32 24.78 13.42
N PRO A 466 12.02 25.94 14.03
CA PRO A 466 13.06 26.77 14.63
C PRO A 466 13.89 25.90 15.58
N VAL A 467 15.10 25.58 15.15
CA VAL A 467 16.01 24.72 15.90
C VAL A 467 16.60 25.59 17.00
N ASP A 468 16.35 25.25 18.26
CA ASP A 468 16.97 25.93 19.39
C ASP A 468 18.50 25.81 19.27
N PRO A 469 19.24 26.92 19.10
CA PRO A 469 20.69 26.90 18.94
C PRO A 469 21.42 26.18 20.08
N SER A 470 20.91 26.31 21.31
CA SER A 470 21.53 25.69 22.49
C SER A 470 21.37 24.16 22.49
N GLN A 471 20.19 23.67 22.08
CA GLN A 471 19.93 22.24 21.96
C GLN A 471 20.73 21.62 20.81
N GLN A 472 20.83 22.31 19.67
CA GLN A 472 21.58 21.80 18.52
C GLN A 472 23.09 21.76 18.78
N GLU A 473 23.61 22.76 19.49
CA GLU A 473 25.02 22.76 19.92
C GLU A 473 25.29 21.63 20.91
N ALA A 474 24.42 21.42 21.89
CA ALA A 474 24.54 20.33 22.86
C ALA A 474 24.51 18.96 22.18
N LEU A 475 23.54 18.71 21.29
CA LEU A 475 23.42 17.48 20.51
C LEU A 475 24.64 17.25 19.63
N GLY A 476 25.10 18.30 18.92
CA GLY A 476 26.30 18.23 18.09
C GLY A 476 27.58 17.98 18.89
N ARG A 477 27.66 18.44 20.14
CA ARG A 477 28.77 18.14 21.05
C ARG A 477 28.72 16.69 21.54
N GLU A 478 27.54 16.22 21.94
CA GLU A 478 27.33 14.85 22.41
C GLU A 478 27.66 13.83 21.31
N LEU A 479 27.10 13.99 20.11
CA LEU A 479 27.36 13.09 18.99
C LEU A 479 28.83 13.04 18.60
N ARG A 480 29.53 14.19 18.60
CA ARG A 480 30.98 14.23 18.37
C ARG A 480 31.76 13.49 19.45
N ALA A 481 31.39 13.62 20.72
CA ALA A 481 32.03 12.90 21.82
C ALA A 481 31.81 11.38 21.70
N GLN A 482 30.59 10.95 21.38
CA GLN A 482 30.28 9.54 21.12
C GLN A 482 31.06 9.00 19.93
N LEU A 483 31.15 9.76 18.83
CA LEU A 483 31.94 9.40 17.64
C LEU A 483 33.43 9.26 17.96
N GLN A 484 34.00 10.19 18.73
CA GLN A 484 35.40 10.11 19.18
C GLN A 484 35.64 8.86 20.02
N GLN A 485 34.74 8.54 20.95
CA GLN A 485 34.83 7.35 21.79
C GLN A 485 34.74 6.05 20.97
N ALA A 486 33.79 5.99 20.03
CA ALA A 486 33.63 4.85 19.12
C ALA A 486 34.85 4.68 18.21
N GLY A 487 35.41 5.78 17.71
CA GLY A 487 36.64 5.81 16.93
C GLY A 487 37.85 5.31 17.72
N SER A 488 38.06 5.80 18.95
CA SER A 488 39.16 5.33 19.81
C SER A 488 39.03 3.86 20.17
N THR A 489 37.80 3.37 20.37
CA THR A 489 37.53 1.95 20.66
C THR A 489 37.90 1.09 19.45
N LEU A 490 37.51 1.51 18.24
CA LEU A 490 37.86 0.82 17.01
C LEU A 490 39.38 0.78 16.78
N VAL A 491 40.07 1.90 17.00
CA VAL A 491 41.54 1.96 16.91
C VAL A 491 42.17 1.01 17.92
N SER A 492 41.76 1.07 19.19
CA SER A 492 42.26 0.19 20.26
C SER A 492 42.07 -1.29 19.92
N LEU A 493 40.88 -1.68 19.46
CA LEU A 493 40.57 -3.05 19.06
C LEU A 493 41.36 -3.50 17.82
N SER A 494 41.69 -2.59 16.90
CA SER A 494 42.46 -2.94 15.70
C SER A 494 43.98 -2.86 15.89
N SER A 495 44.45 -2.21 16.95
CA SER A 495 45.86 -2.04 17.27
C SER A 495 46.38 -3.16 18.19
N GLY A 496 47.52 -3.76 17.85
CA GLY A 496 48.31 -4.57 18.79
C GLY A 496 48.12 -6.09 18.74
N GLN A 497 47.22 -6.63 17.91
CA GLN A 497 47.13 -8.08 17.69
C GLN A 497 47.82 -8.48 16.37
N GLU A 498 49.01 -9.07 16.47
CA GLU A 498 49.68 -9.70 15.34
C GLU A 498 49.03 -11.07 15.05
N TRP A 499 48.69 -11.32 13.79
CA TRP A 499 48.14 -12.59 13.33
C TRP A 499 49.23 -13.35 12.57
N PRO A 500 50.00 -14.23 13.22
CA PRO A 500 51.09 -14.93 12.56
C PRO A 500 50.56 -15.89 11.48
N PRO A 501 51.33 -16.13 10.40
CA PRO A 501 50.96 -17.17 9.45
C PRO A 501 50.95 -18.54 10.13
N ALA A 502 50.00 -19.40 9.76
CA ALA A 502 49.90 -20.76 10.29
C ALA A 502 51.07 -21.67 9.86
N GLY A 503 51.82 -21.28 8.83
CA GLY A 503 52.92 -22.02 8.22
C GLY A 503 53.12 -21.61 6.76
N ALA A 504 53.85 -22.42 6.00
CA ALA A 504 54.02 -22.23 4.55
C ALA A 504 52.77 -22.61 3.73
N GLU A 505 51.89 -23.44 4.31
CA GLU A 505 50.65 -23.91 3.70
C GLU A 505 49.47 -23.70 4.69
N PRO A 506 48.23 -23.51 4.21
CA PRO A 506 47.05 -23.44 5.07
C PRO A 506 46.83 -24.72 5.86
N LEU A 507 46.36 -24.59 7.10
CA LEU A 507 45.96 -25.75 7.91
C LEU A 507 44.71 -26.41 7.31
N THR A 508 44.73 -27.74 7.22
CA THR A 508 43.54 -28.54 6.87
C THR A 508 43.01 -29.24 8.10
N TRP A 509 41.73 -29.07 8.39
CA TRP A 509 41.11 -29.69 9.56
C TRP A 509 40.24 -30.89 9.18
N ARG A 510 40.20 -31.89 10.06
CA ARG A 510 39.10 -32.86 10.05
C ARG A 510 37.85 -32.13 10.54
N THR A 511 36.74 -32.28 9.82
CA THR A 511 35.47 -31.61 10.17
C THR A 511 34.37 -32.61 10.47
N ALA A 512 33.48 -32.27 11.39
CA ALA A 512 32.19 -32.93 11.58
C ALA A 512 31.06 -32.04 11.06
N THR A 513 29.95 -32.62 10.63
CA THR A 513 28.75 -31.82 10.32
C THR A 513 27.98 -31.49 11.59
N VAL A 514 27.16 -30.43 11.57
CA VAL A 514 26.23 -30.16 12.68
C VAL A 514 25.29 -31.35 12.93
N ALA A 515 24.93 -32.12 11.89
CA ALA A 515 24.19 -33.36 12.07
C ALA A 515 24.94 -34.40 12.93
N ASP A 516 26.26 -34.50 12.77
CA ASP A 516 27.11 -35.37 13.58
C ASP A 516 27.20 -34.86 15.03
N LEU A 517 27.36 -33.54 15.22
CA LEU A 517 27.39 -32.92 16.54
C LEU A 517 26.07 -33.09 17.30
N LEU A 518 24.93 -32.97 16.60
CA LEU A 518 23.59 -33.23 17.16
C LEU A 518 23.45 -34.69 17.60
N ARG A 519 23.87 -35.66 16.77
CA ARG A 519 23.84 -37.08 17.11
C ARG A 519 24.75 -37.42 18.30
N GLY A 520 25.91 -36.76 18.38
CA GLY A 520 26.85 -36.92 19.48
C GLY A 520 26.51 -36.12 20.74
N GLY A 521 25.40 -35.37 20.75
CA GLY A 521 24.95 -34.56 21.88
C GLY A 521 25.85 -33.38 22.23
N ALA A 522 26.73 -32.94 21.32
CA ALA A 522 27.61 -31.78 21.54
C ALA A 522 26.92 -30.44 21.29
N VAL A 523 25.74 -30.48 20.64
CA VAL A 523 24.89 -29.32 20.38
C VAL A 523 23.42 -29.76 20.35
N VAL A 524 22.50 -28.89 20.75
CA VAL A 524 21.05 -29.07 20.61
C VAL A 524 20.51 -28.03 19.64
N LEU A 525 19.59 -28.41 18.75
CA LEU A 525 18.97 -27.48 17.78
C LEU A 525 17.52 -27.20 18.17
N HIS A 526 17.21 -25.94 18.45
CA HIS A 526 15.86 -25.44 18.69
C HIS A 526 15.34 -24.63 17.50
N ARG A 527 14.02 -24.67 17.29
CA ARG A 527 13.30 -23.89 16.27
C ARG A 527 12.00 -23.36 16.85
N ALA A 528 11.69 -22.11 16.59
CA ALA A 528 10.40 -21.54 16.95
C ALA A 528 9.34 -21.87 15.87
N ALA A 529 8.27 -22.57 16.28
CA ALA A 529 7.12 -22.84 15.41
C ALA A 529 6.02 -21.80 15.65
N VAL A 530 5.42 -21.29 14.57
CA VAL A 530 4.30 -20.34 14.64
C VAL A 530 3.02 -21.08 15.02
N SER A 531 2.27 -20.57 16.00
CA SER A 531 0.96 -21.12 16.39
C SER A 531 -0.13 -20.71 15.40
N ARG A 532 -1.11 -21.59 15.16
CA ARG A 532 -2.31 -21.32 14.35
C ARG A 532 -3.55 -20.95 15.18
N VAL A 533 -3.43 -20.91 16.50
CA VAL A 533 -4.54 -20.60 17.41
C VAL A 533 -4.46 -19.13 17.81
N THR A 534 -5.49 -18.36 17.47
CA THR A 534 -5.66 -16.96 17.91
C THR A 534 -6.40 -16.94 19.24
N GLY A 535 -5.65 -16.78 20.33
CA GLY A 535 -6.18 -16.63 21.68
C GLY A 535 -5.08 -16.84 22.70
N VAL A 536 -4.46 -15.77 23.15
CA VAL A 536 -3.54 -15.77 24.30
C VAL A 536 -4.27 -15.07 25.44
N ASP A 537 -4.29 -15.67 26.63
CA ASP A 537 -4.91 -15.08 27.83
C ASP A 537 -4.23 -13.76 28.19
N GLU A 538 -5.01 -12.68 28.32
CA GLU A 538 -4.53 -11.32 28.64
C GLU A 538 -3.69 -11.23 29.93
N ALA A 539 -3.86 -12.18 30.86
CA ALA A 539 -3.12 -12.24 32.13
C ALA A 539 -1.68 -12.76 32.02
N GLN A 540 -1.31 -13.49 30.95
CA GLN A 540 0.07 -13.89 30.68
C GLN A 540 0.86 -12.81 29.89
N GLU A 541 0.19 -11.76 29.41
CA GLU A 541 0.74 -10.77 28.49
C GLU A 541 1.61 -9.69 29.14
N GLN A 542 1.31 -9.25 30.37
CA GLN A 542 2.04 -8.14 31.01
C GLN A 542 3.45 -8.51 31.49
N ASN A 543 3.83 -9.78 31.41
CA ASN A 543 5.14 -10.30 31.85
C ASN A 543 5.84 -11.15 30.77
N ALA A 544 5.41 -11.04 29.51
CA ALA A 544 5.98 -11.79 28.41
C ALA A 544 7.39 -11.30 28.05
N ALA A 545 8.36 -12.21 28.01
CA ALA A 545 9.74 -11.88 27.64
C ALA A 545 9.83 -11.38 26.18
N PRO A 546 10.77 -10.45 25.88
CA PRO A 546 10.97 -9.93 24.52
C PRO A 546 11.24 -11.04 23.50
N LEU A 547 10.75 -10.88 22.27
CA LEU A 547 10.93 -11.86 21.19
C LEU A 547 12.05 -11.42 20.24
N LEU A 548 13.11 -12.21 20.11
CA LEU A 548 14.21 -11.93 19.19
C LEU A 548 13.78 -12.22 17.75
N THR A 549 13.81 -11.21 16.87
CA THR A 549 13.33 -11.33 15.49
C THR A 549 14.45 -11.58 14.49
N LEU A 550 14.08 -12.02 13.28
CA LEU A 550 15.02 -12.13 12.15
C LEU A 550 15.75 -10.80 11.89
N SER A 551 15.04 -9.67 11.94
CA SER A 551 15.62 -8.34 11.73
C SER A 551 16.67 -8.00 12.79
N ASP A 552 16.43 -8.39 14.05
CA ASP A 552 17.34 -8.11 15.17
C ASP A 552 18.66 -8.86 15.01
N VAL A 553 18.60 -10.11 14.55
CA VAL A 553 19.79 -10.93 14.27
C VAL A 553 20.59 -10.38 13.08
N TRP A 554 19.93 -9.90 12.03
CA TRP A 554 20.61 -9.24 10.90
C TRP A 554 21.17 -7.86 11.26
N GLY A 555 20.49 -7.14 12.16
CA GLY A 555 20.87 -5.82 12.64
C GLY A 555 21.91 -5.84 13.76
N ASP A 556 22.08 -6.98 14.44
CA ASP A 556 22.89 -7.13 15.65
C ASP A 556 22.43 -6.19 16.77
N VAL A 557 21.11 -6.12 16.99
CA VAL A 557 20.42 -5.25 17.96
C VAL A 557 19.60 -6.07 18.95
N SER A 558 19.19 -5.46 20.07
CA SER A 558 18.35 -6.11 21.09
C SER A 558 16.99 -6.57 20.52
N ALA A 559 16.39 -7.56 21.17
CA ALA A 559 15.09 -8.12 20.77
C ALA A 559 14.00 -7.04 20.70
N SER A 560 13.38 -6.88 19.53
CA SER A 560 12.36 -5.86 19.29
C SER A 560 10.94 -6.42 19.16
N GLY A 561 10.79 -7.75 19.06
CA GLY A 561 9.52 -8.39 18.78
C GLY A 561 8.65 -8.58 20.03
N SER A 562 7.34 -8.72 19.78
CA SER A 562 6.36 -9.08 20.82
C SER A 562 5.57 -10.32 20.43
N LEU A 563 5.22 -11.14 21.43
CA LEU A 563 4.33 -12.30 21.26
C LEU A 563 2.92 -11.91 20.77
N ARG A 564 2.51 -10.64 20.95
CA ARG A 564 1.21 -10.12 20.45
C ARG A 564 1.11 -10.16 18.93
N GLU A 565 2.20 -9.88 18.24
CA GLU A 565 2.20 -9.82 16.78
C GLU A 565 2.29 -11.20 16.14
N LYS A 566 2.94 -12.16 16.83
CA LYS A 566 3.24 -13.49 16.30
C LYS A 566 3.20 -14.55 17.42
N PRO A 567 2.04 -15.17 17.69
CA PRO A 567 1.94 -16.21 18.71
C PRO A 567 2.76 -17.45 18.30
N LEU A 568 3.56 -17.97 19.22
CA LEU A 568 4.39 -19.16 19.04
C LEU A 568 3.69 -20.41 19.61
N ALA A 569 3.93 -21.56 18.98
CA ALA A 569 3.44 -22.85 19.46
C ALA A 569 4.29 -23.41 20.61
N GLU A 570 5.58 -23.03 20.66
CA GLU A 570 6.52 -23.43 21.70
C GLU A 570 7.43 -22.23 22.04
N HIS A 571 7.66 -22.01 23.33
CA HIS A 571 8.47 -20.92 23.85
C HIS A 571 9.89 -21.41 24.14
N VAL A 572 10.81 -21.17 23.20
CA VAL A 572 12.24 -21.44 23.41
C VAL A 572 12.87 -20.19 24.02
N ARG A 573 13.34 -20.28 25.26
CA ARG A 573 14.10 -19.22 25.92
C ARG A 573 15.58 -19.31 25.54
N ILE A 574 16.14 -18.16 25.18
CA ILE A 574 17.54 -17.99 24.82
C ILE A 574 18.38 -17.98 26.10
N GLU A 575 19.50 -18.69 26.07
CA GLU A 575 20.51 -18.76 27.11
C GLU A 575 21.83 -18.14 26.62
N CYS A 576 22.62 -17.61 27.56
CA CYS A 576 23.94 -17.07 27.23
C CYS A 576 24.82 -18.19 26.63
N GLY A 577 25.47 -17.91 25.51
CA GLY A 577 26.26 -18.89 24.75
C GLY A 577 25.49 -19.65 23.67
N ASP A 578 24.17 -19.46 23.54
CA ASP A 578 23.41 -19.97 22.40
C ASP A 578 23.88 -19.32 21.09
N VAL A 579 24.00 -20.10 20.01
CA VAL A 579 24.38 -19.60 18.68
C VAL A 579 23.15 -19.54 17.79
N ILE A 580 22.79 -18.32 17.36
CA ILE A 580 21.54 -18.03 16.67
C ILE A 580 21.83 -17.64 15.22
N MET A 581 21.13 -18.28 14.28
CA MET A 581 21.28 -18.08 12.84
C MET A 581 19.92 -17.96 12.13
N PRO A 582 19.85 -17.23 11.01
CA PRO A 582 18.64 -17.18 10.19
C PRO A 582 18.41 -18.50 9.42
N GLU A 583 17.16 -18.96 9.35
CA GLU A 583 16.78 -20.15 8.55
C GLU A 583 16.73 -19.83 7.03
N THR A 584 16.43 -18.58 6.70
CA THR A 584 16.33 -18.09 5.32
C THR A 584 17.26 -16.91 5.09
N LEU A 585 17.94 -16.91 3.95
CA LEU A 585 18.98 -15.93 3.63
C LEU A 585 18.52 -14.99 2.51
N ASN A 586 18.86 -13.70 2.63
CA ASN A 586 18.50 -12.67 1.68
C ASN A 586 19.75 -12.17 0.92
N GLY A 587 20.07 -12.81 -0.21
CA GLY A 587 21.14 -12.38 -1.13
C GLY A 587 22.57 -12.67 -0.67
N MET A 588 23.56 -12.05 -1.31
CA MET A 588 25.01 -12.25 -1.10
C MET A 588 25.60 -11.49 0.11
N LYS A 589 24.83 -11.29 1.19
CA LYS A 589 25.35 -10.66 2.41
C LYS A 589 25.98 -11.73 3.32
N ALA A 590 27.01 -11.33 4.07
CA ALA A 590 27.58 -12.17 5.12
C ALA A 590 26.49 -12.62 6.11
N VAL A 591 26.36 -13.93 6.32
CA VAL A 591 25.31 -14.50 7.18
C VAL A 591 25.71 -14.32 8.65
N PRO A 592 24.86 -13.72 9.50
CA PRO A 592 25.15 -13.60 10.92
C PRO A 592 25.05 -14.96 11.61
N ALA A 593 26.02 -15.23 12.50
CA ALA A 593 25.88 -16.19 13.59
C ALA A 593 26.08 -15.42 14.90
N ARG A 594 24.98 -15.13 15.59
CA ARG A 594 24.99 -14.35 16.83
C ARG A 594 25.22 -15.30 18.01
N VAL A 595 26.22 -15.01 18.84
CA VAL A 595 26.36 -15.68 20.14
C VAL A 595 25.57 -14.86 21.15
N ALA A 596 24.58 -15.47 21.78
CA ALA A 596 23.72 -14.82 22.76
C ALA A 596 24.53 -14.41 24.00
N ASP A 597 24.36 -13.17 24.42
CA ASP A 597 24.98 -12.62 25.62
C ASP A 597 23.96 -12.49 26.77
N HIS A 598 24.28 -11.66 27.77
CA HIS A 598 23.41 -11.45 28.92
C HIS A 598 22.17 -10.61 28.58
N ASP A 599 22.21 -9.79 27.54
CA ASP A 599 21.07 -8.98 27.10
C ASP A 599 20.08 -9.85 26.29
N ASP A 600 20.59 -10.88 25.62
CA ASP A 600 19.78 -11.88 24.92
C ASP A 600 19.16 -12.92 25.86
N ALA A 601 19.82 -13.21 27.00
CA ALA A 601 19.38 -14.23 27.94
C ALA A 601 17.98 -13.95 28.50
N GLY A 602 17.10 -14.94 28.43
CA GLY A 602 15.71 -14.84 28.86
C GLY A 602 14.74 -14.33 27.78
N CYS A 603 15.24 -13.78 26.67
CA CYS A 603 14.41 -13.50 25.50
C CYS A 603 13.89 -14.79 24.86
N LEU A 604 12.82 -14.67 24.08
CA LEU A 604 12.23 -15.76 23.33
C LEU A 604 12.77 -15.82 21.90
N LEU A 605 13.00 -17.02 21.38
CA LEU A 605 13.41 -17.22 19.99
C LEU A 605 12.24 -16.95 19.03
N GLY A 606 12.40 -16.00 18.11
CA GLY A 606 11.40 -15.70 17.08
C GLY A 606 11.37 -16.69 15.91
N PRO A 607 10.31 -16.63 15.09
CA PRO A 607 10.16 -17.51 13.93
C PRO A 607 11.23 -17.24 12.88
N HIS A 608 11.56 -18.27 12.08
CA HIS A 608 12.61 -18.26 11.06
C HIS A 608 14.04 -18.09 11.60
N LEU A 609 14.23 -18.26 12.90
CA LEU A 609 15.54 -18.38 13.54
C LEU A 609 15.81 -19.84 13.93
N LEU A 610 17.08 -20.21 13.84
CA LEU A 610 17.64 -21.47 14.29
C LEU A 610 18.54 -21.16 15.49
N LEU A 611 18.34 -21.88 16.59
CA LEU A 611 19.16 -21.75 17.79
C LEU A 611 19.92 -23.04 18.01
N LEU A 612 21.24 -22.96 18.03
CA LEU A 612 22.15 -24.04 18.38
C LEU A 612 22.68 -23.81 19.79
N ARG A 613 22.36 -24.71 20.71
CA ARG A 613 22.85 -24.68 22.10
C ARG A 613 24.03 -25.63 22.25
N PRO A 614 25.28 -25.13 22.25
CA PRO A 614 26.46 -25.97 22.43
C PRO A 614 26.56 -26.48 23.88
N ASP A 615 27.13 -27.68 24.05
CA ASP A 615 27.58 -28.15 25.35
C ASP A 615 28.91 -27.46 25.69
N PRO A 616 28.97 -26.58 26.72
CA PRO A 616 30.17 -25.78 27.01
C PRO A 616 31.37 -26.62 27.45
N GLU A 617 31.16 -27.87 27.91
CA GLU A 617 32.27 -28.79 28.24
C GLU A 617 32.94 -29.38 26.99
N ARG A 618 32.34 -29.21 25.80
CA ARG A 618 32.76 -29.88 24.56
C ARG A 618 32.94 -28.94 23.38
N LEU A 619 32.23 -27.82 23.35
CA LEU A 619 32.16 -26.93 22.20
C LEU A 619 32.10 -25.46 22.63
N ASP A 620 33.06 -24.66 22.18
CA ASP A 620 33.05 -23.21 22.42
C ASP A 620 32.07 -22.50 21.47
N SER A 621 31.24 -21.59 22.01
CA SER A 621 30.17 -20.94 21.26
C SER A 621 30.68 -19.95 20.20
N TRP A 622 31.76 -19.22 20.47
CA TRP A 622 32.35 -18.26 19.53
C TRP A 622 33.14 -18.97 18.42
N PHE A 623 33.81 -20.07 18.75
CA PHE A 623 34.40 -20.99 17.80
C PHE A 623 33.33 -21.54 16.85
N LEU A 624 32.23 -22.05 17.40
CA LEU A 624 31.11 -22.57 16.63
C LEU A 624 30.55 -21.48 15.70
N ALA A 625 30.20 -20.31 16.24
CA ALA A 625 29.63 -19.21 15.46
C ALA A 625 30.56 -18.76 14.31
N GLY A 626 31.86 -18.63 14.58
CA GLY A 626 32.86 -18.22 13.58
C GLY A 626 32.93 -19.17 12.39
N PHE A 627 32.99 -20.48 12.63
CA PHE A 627 33.03 -21.47 11.55
C PHE A 627 31.68 -21.67 10.85
N LEU A 628 30.54 -21.59 11.56
CA LEU A 628 29.22 -21.71 10.94
C LEU A 628 28.93 -20.54 9.98
N ALA A 629 29.37 -19.32 10.31
CA ALA A 629 29.18 -18.13 9.49
C ALA A 629 30.19 -18.00 8.32
N ALA A 630 31.17 -18.92 8.22
CA ALA A 630 32.16 -18.87 7.15
C ALA A 630 31.51 -19.02 5.77
N GLU A 631 31.92 -18.19 4.82
CA GLU A 631 31.27 -18.06 3.52
C GLU A 631 31.22 -19.38 2.74
N ASP A 632 32.34 -20.09 2.62
CA ASP A 632 32.39 -21.39 1.94
C ASP A 632 31.51 -22.44 2.63
N ASN A 633 31.42 -22.38 3.96
CA ASN A 633 30.60 -23.30 4.74
C ASN A 633 29.11 -23.08 4.46
N ILE A 634 28.67 -21.81 4.47
CA ILE A 634 27.31 -21.40 4.11
C ILE A 634 26.98 -21.79 2.67
N HIS A 635 27.87 -21.50 1.70
CA HIS A 635 27.65 -21.86 0.30
C HIS A 635 27.45 -23.36 0.13
N SER A 636 28.24 -24.19 0.82
CA SER A 636 28.13 -25.65 0.76
C SER A 636 26.85 -26.22 1.42
N ALA A 637 26.18 -25.44 2.27
CA ALA A 637 25.02 -25.83 3.07
C ALA A 637 23.71 -25.14 2.67
N THR A 638 23.70 -24.32 1.59
CA THR A 638 22.50 -23.64 1.11
C THR A 638 21.83 -24.36 -0.06
N THR A 639 20.51 -24.19 -0.18
CA THR A 639 19.71 -24.73 -1.30
C THR A 639 18.66 -23.72 -1.78
N GLY A 640 18.32 -23.77 -3.07
CA GLY A 640 17.26 -22.96 -3.69
C GLY A 640 17.77 -21.77 -4.52
N ALA A 641 17.07 -21.47 -5.63
CA ALA A 641 17.49 -20.45 -6.61
C ALA A 641 16.85 -19.06 -6.40
N SER A 642 15.73 -18.97 -5.66
CA SER A 642 14.99 -17.70 -5.46
C SER A 642 14.78 -17.36 -3.98
N ILE A 643 14.77 -18.36 -3.10
CA ILE A 643 14.84 -18.22 -1.65
C ILE A 643 15.96 -19.16 -1.21
N ILE A 644 17.06 -18.59 -0.74
CA ILE A 644 18.22 -19.36 -0.29
C ILE A 644 17.91 -19.85 1.12
N ARG A 645 17.73 -21.16 1.28
CA ARG A 645 17.49 -21.80 2.57
C ARG A 645 18.78 -22.40 3.10
N LEU A 646 19.06 -22.17 4.38
CA LEU A 646 20.21 -22.74 5.06
C LEU A 646 19.84 -24.11 5.64
N ASP A 647 20.49 -25.16 5.16
CA ASP A 647 20.44 -26.47 5.83
C ASP A 647 21.53 -26.54 6.90
N VAL A 648 21.20 -26.04 8.10
CA VAL A 648 22.11 -25.96 9.24
C VAL A 648 22.80 -27.29 9.55
N LYS A 649 22.13 -28.43 9.27
CA LYS A 649 22.67 -29.76 9.55
C LYS A 649 23.87 -30.13 8.67
N ARG A 650 24.01 -29.49 7.51
CA ARG A 650 25.11 -29.71 6.56
C ARG A 650 26.33 -28.84 6.83
N LEU A 651 26.20 -27.80 7.66
CA LEU A 651 27.33 -26.96 8.05
C LEU A 651 28.39 -27.81 8.75
N ARG A 652 29.66 -27.48 8.49
CA ARG A 652 30.82 -28.21 8.97
C ARG A 652 31.56 -27.41 10.03
N VAL A 653 32.02 -28.10 11.06
CA VAL A 653 32.81 -27.53 12.16
C VAL A 653 34.09 -28.34 12.32
N PRO A 654 35.27 -27.71 12.40
CA PRO A 654 36.52 -28.42 12.68
C PRO A 654 36.46 -29.20 14.00
N LEU A 655 37.01 -30.41 14.01
CA LEU A 655 37.19 -31.21 15.21
C LEU A 655 38.53 -30.87 15.84
N MET A 656 38.47 -30.24 17.02
CA MET A 656 39.62 -29.65 17.70
C MET A 656 39.47 -29.79 19.22
N PRO A 657 40.55 -29.95 20.01
CA PRO A 657 40.48 -29.92 21.47
C PRO A 657 39.89 -28.60 21.98
N LEU A 658 39.13 -28.64 23.09
CA LEU A 658 38.39 -27.48 23.61
C LEU A 658 39.29 -26.26 23.86
N GLU A 659 40.51 -26.45 24.38
CA GLU A 659 41.47 -25.37 24.62
C GLU A 659 41.80 -24.59 23.33
N GLN A 660 42.07 -25.31 22.23
CA GLN A 660 42.33 -24.67 20.95
C GLN A 660 41.05 -24.06 20.36
N GLN A 661 39.87 -24.68 20.58
CA GLN A 661 38.60 -24.05 20.19
C GLN A 661 38.44 -22.69 20.88
N GLN A 662 38.74 -22.60 22.18
CA GLN A 662 38.66 -21.35 22.94
C GLN A 662 39.64 -20.29 22.41
N ASP A 663 40.83 -20.68 21.93
CA ASP A 663 41.75 -19.74 21.27
C ASP A 663 41.12 -19.11 20.02
N TYR A 664 40.54 -19.94 19.13
CA TYR A 664 39.81 -19.48 17.96
C TYR A 664 38.53 -18.72 18.33
N GLY A 665 37.84 -19.11 19.41
CA GLY A 665 36.67 -18.44 19.96
C GLY A 665 36.99 -17.00 20.36
N ARG A 666 38.06 -16.79 21.12
CA ARG A 666 38.55 -15.44 21.48
C ARG A 666 38.90 -14.62 20.24
N ALA A 667 39.52 -15.24 19.23
CA ALA A 667 39.79 -14.59 17.95
C ALA A 667 38.51 -14.14 17.22
N PHE A 668 37.50 -15.00 17.11
CA PHE A 668 36.22 -14.64 16.47
C PHE A 668 35.43 -13.61 17.27
N GLN A 669 35.44 -13.69 18.60
CA GLN A 669 34.85 -12.68 19.47
C GLN A 669 35.49 -11.31 19.26
N HIS A 670 36.82 -11.27 19.16
CA HIS A 670 37.56 -10.04 18.86
C HIS A 670 37.22 -9.46 17.48
N LEU A 671 37.17 -10.30 16.43
CA LEU A 671 36.75 -9.88 15.09
C LEU A 671 35.31 -9.35 15.07
N HIS A 672 34.42 -9.97 15.85
CA HIS A 672 33.06 -9.47 16.03
C HIS A 672 33.04 -8.09 16.71
N ALA A 673 33.83 -7.90 17.77
CA ALA A 673 33.95 -6.61 18.46
C ALA A 673 34.45 -5.49 17.52
N ILE A 674 35.45 -5.76 16.67
CA ILE A 674 35.92 -4.82 15.65
C ILE A 674 34.78 -4.43 14.71
N ARG A 675 34.05 -5.42 14.17
CA ARG A 675 32.93 -5.18 13.24
C ARG A 675 31.81 -4.36 13.90
N LYS A 676 31.46 -4.67 15.15
CA LYS A 676 30.45 -3.93 15.93
C LYS A 676 30.88 -2.48 16.15
N SER A 677 32.12 -2.26 16.59
CA SER A 677 32.69 -0.92 16.80
C SER A 677 32.76 -0.10 15.50
N ALA A 678 33.11 -0.73 14.37
CA ALA A 678 33.17 -0.06 13.07
C ALA A 678 31.80 0.40 12.57
N ARG A 679 30.76 -0.43 12.75
CA ARG A 679 29.38 -0.06 12.42
C ARG A 679 28.89 1.12 13.26
N LEU A 680 29.12 1.08 14.57
CA LEU A 680 28.74 2.17 15.47
C LEU A 680 29.43 3.48 15.09
N ALA A 681 30.74 3.45 14.82
CA ALA A 681 31.49 4.63 14.38
C ALA A 681 30.92 5.21 13.06
N THR A 682 30.56 4.34 12.11
CA THR A 682 29.94 4.76 10.84
C THR A 682 28.58 5.42 11.07
N GLN A 683 27.72 4.81 11.89
CA GLN A 683 26.40 5.36 12.21
C GLN A 683 26.50 6.72 12.90
N LEU A 684 27.38 6.85 13.90
CA LEU A 684 27.61 8.10 14.60
C LEU A 684 28.22 9.17 13.69
N ALA A 685 29.09 8.80 12.76
CA ALA A 685 29.65 9.73 11.78
C ALA A 685 28.57 10.31 10.86
N ASP A 686 27.71 9.44 10.30
CA ASP A 686 26.60 9.85 9.45
C ASP A 686 25.57 10.70 10.21
N GLU A 687 25.25 10.35 11.46
CA GLU A 687 24.35 11.14 12.31
C GLU A 687 24.95 12.51 12.65
N THR A 688 26.22 12.53 13.08
CA THR A 688 26.93 13.78 13.40
C THR A 688 26.97 14.71 12.20
N ALA A 689 27.35 14.20 11.02
CA ALA A 689 27.40 14.99 9.79
C ALA A 689 26.03 15.57 9.44
N ARG A 690 24.96 14.76 9.56
CA ARG A 690 23.59 15.20 9.28
C ARG A 690 23.13 16.29 10.24
N GLN A 691 23.32 16.11 11.55
CA GLN A 691 22.87 17.08 12.56
C GLN A 691 23.65 18.39 12.50
N LEU A 692 24.97 18.33 12.26
CA LEU A 692 25.77 19.53 12.05
C LEU A 692 25.34 20.27 10.77
N ALA A 693 25.07 19.55 9.68
CA ALA A 693 24.56 20.16 8.45
C ALA A 693 23.21 20.84 8.69
N VAL A 694 22.26 20.17 9.36
CA VAL A 694 20.96 20.76 9.73
C VAL A 694 21.15 22.03 10.56
N GLY A 695 22.03 22.01 11.57
CA GLY A 695 22.31 23.17 12.40
C GLY A 695 22.92 24.34 11.63
N LEU A 696 23.86 24.07 10.72
CA LEU A 696 24.50 25.08 9.87
C LEU A 696 23.52 25.68 8.85
N THR A 697 22.74 24.84 8.16
CA THR A 697 21.76 25.31 7.15
C THR A 697 20.55 25.97 7.79
N GLY A 698 20.18 25.57 9.01
CA GLY A 698 19.09 26.14 9.79
C GLY A 698 19.48 27.40 10.60
N GLY A 699 20.75 27.83 10.54
CA GLY A 699 21.24 29.01 11.27
C GLY A 699 21.38 28.81 12.78
N ALA A 700 21.18 27.60 13.30
CA ALA A 700 21.34 27.26 14.71
C ALA A 700 22.81 27.06 15.10
N LEU A 701 23.68 26.73 14.14
CA LEU A 701 25.13 26.63 14.31
C LEU A 701 25.83 27.59 13.35
N LEU A 702 26.93 28.17 13.81
CA LEU A 702 27.83 28.96 12.98
C LEU A 702 29.06 28.14 12.60
N PRO A 703 29.62 28.33 11.39
CA PRO A 703 30.90 27.72 11.04
C PRO A 703 32.00 28.25 11.97
N PRO A 704 32.99 27.42 12.34
CA PRO A 704 34.10 27.86 13.17
C PRO A 704 34.88 28.99 12.49
N THR A 705 35.29 29.99 13.27
CA THR A 705 36.11 31.12 12.81
C THR A 705 37.60 30.74 12.84
N GLY A 706 38.04 29.87 11.94
CA GLY A 706 39.44 29.46 11.79
C GLY A 706 39.64 28.34 10.75
N PRO A 707 40.87 28.09 10.27
CA PRO A 707 41.12 26.95 9.38
C PRO A 707 40.82 25.62 10.09
N PRO A 708 40.30 24.60 9.38
CA PRO A 708 40.04 23.29 9.98
C PRO A 708 41.35 22.69 10.51
N GLY A 709 41.34 22.33 11.79
CA GLY A 709 42.49 21.76 12.51
C GLY A 709 42.63 20.25 12.34
#